data_AF-T2IK03-F1
#
_entry.id   AF-T2IK03-F1
#
_cell.length_a   1.000
_cell.length_b   1.000
_cell.length_c   1.000
_cell.angle_alpha   90.00
_cell.angle_beta   90.00
_cell.angle_gamma   90.00
#
_symmetry.space_group_name_H-M   'P 1'
#
loop_
_entity.id
_entity.type
_entity.pdbx_description
1 polymer ?
#
loop_
_entity_poly.entity_id
_entity_poly.type
_entity_poly.pdbx_seq_one_letter_code
_entity_poly.pdbx_strand_id
1 'polypeptide(L)'
;MFLTTDYFSEIVTCCKKSPIGKQLPTALYVHISAIDSLEIILQEYEKKARLTEKIEGATIIKFATDRPTISYLFYPDFDSDPHPALTLSIVVNLDTEKVSYWNYKNQKNPPILHRKESFITLDYPQYETFSHLTNMEEELDLLSLNVPIGTKEQWEKRLNRKRIIFEGHYLACDCPLFPQKTFTIQIERHKAAIVRNAFSRPVRLALDLLLFDEETTFFDYGCGYGGDVERIAAAGYKSQGWDPYYCPDNHKRIADIVNLGYVINVVEDINERREALLNAWQLTNKVLIVSAQVLIDDRDRGVIAYGDGIITSRNTFQKYYEQEELKFYIDQVLEVDSIPIGLGIYLVFRDEMEAQKFRASRFHSRAKTPRLITKVRRFEDYEHLLQPLMEFYTERGRLPAKGELRNEVQLKEEFRSFRQAFKVVLQVTYEDDWDMITEKRRQDLLLYLALSQFDRRPKMRELSPEVKQDIKSLFGSYNSACVMADAMLYQVGNLEIIAQLCQKQTLGRKLKNSLLIHISVLEKLEPLLRLYEGCASRTVGRLEEANVIQFSWRIPKITYLYYPDFDDNPHPILHSRMQIQLNNLRVNHSDYEEEENPPILHYKDSLVSPDYPLYETFKELTEKEQELGLLDDYHQVNRLQGWLKFLQENNLKLDGYDLIED
;
A
#
# COMPACT_ATOMS: atom_id res chain seq x y z
N MET A 1 -17.93 -34.82 37.78
CA MET A 1 -17.97 -33.91 38.97
C MET A 1 -17.66 -32.51 38.45
N PHE A 2 -18.60 -31.54 38.49
CA PHE A 2 -18.35 -30.21 37.90
C PHE A 2 -17.15 -29.54 38.56
N LEU A 3 -16.17 -29.10 37.76
CA LEU A 3 -15.06 -28.27 38.25
C LEU A 3 -15.67 -26.95 38.76
N THR A 4 -15.41 -26.59 40.01
CA THR A 4 -15.81 -25.27 40.51
C THR A 4 -15.00 -24.20 39.78
N THR A 5 -15.63 -23.06 39.47
CA THR A 5 -14.99 -21.92 38.80
C THR A 5 -13.70 -21.47 39.51
N ASP A 6 -13.69 -21.58 40.85
CA ASP A 6 -12.54 -21.24 41.69
C ASP A 6 -11.37 -22.19 41.47
N TYR A 7 -11.62 -23.51 41.38
CA TYR A 7 -10.58 -24.50 41.16
C TYR A 7 -9.96 -24.38 39.77
N PHE A 8 -10.76 -24.14 38.72
CA PHE A 8 -10.19 -23.91 37.38
C PHE A 8 -9.37 -22.61 37.32
N SER A 9 -9.78 -21.56 38.03
CA SER A 9 -9.02 -20.32 38.13
C SER A 9 -7.64 -20.53 38.80
N GLU A 10 -7.57 -21.43 39.79
CA GLU A 10 -6.33 -21.85 40.41
C GLU A 10 -5.42 -22.59 39.42
N ILE A 11 -5.96 -23.55 38.65
CA ILE A 11 -5.24 -24.25 37.57
C ILE A 11 -4.66 -23.26 36.56
N VAL A 12 -5.45 -22.28 36.11
CA VAL A 12 -5.00 -21.23 35.18
C VAL A 12 -3.84 -20.43 35.77
N THR A 13 -3.91 -20.12 37.06
CA THR A 13 -2.87 -19.37 37.77
C THR A 13 -1.57 -20.17 37.84
N CYS A 14 -1.64 -21.45 38.19
CA CYS A 14 -0.48 -22.35 38.23
C CYS A 14 0.11 -22.55 36.82
N CYS A 15 -0.71 -22.69 35.78
CA CYS A 15 -0.24 -22.80 34.40
C CYS A 15 0.58 -21.57 33.97
N LYS A 16 0.09 -20.36 34.29
CA LYS A 16 0.77 -19.10 33.96
C LYS A 16 2.05 -18.86 34.76
N LYS A 17 2.17 -19.45 35.94
CA LYS A 17 3.37 -19.34 36.81
C LYS A 17 4.36 -20.48 36.61
N SER A 18 4.00 -21.52 35.86
CA SER A 18 4.85 -22.69 35.67
C SER A 18 6.21 -22.29 35.07
N PRO A 19 7.33 -22.63 35.74
CA PRO A 19 8.67 -22.38 35.21
C PRO A 19 9.05 -23.39 34.11
N ILE A 20 8.25 -24.45 33.94
CA ILE A 20 8.48 -25.55 33.01
C ILE A 20 7.32 -25.59 32.02
N GLY A 21 7.65 -25.68 30.72
CA GLY A 21 6.69 -25.75 29.63
C GLY A 21 6.53 -24.45 28.85
N LYS A 22 6.10 -24.59 27.61
CA LYS A 22 5.89 -23.49 26.67
C LYS A 22 4.58 -22.78 26.97
N GLN A 23 4.67 -21.54 27.42
CA GLN A 23 3.52 -20.70 27.69
C GLN A 23 3.04 -19.96 26.43
N LEU A 24 1.77 -20.13 26.11
CA LEU A 24 1.05 -19.35 25.10
C LEU A 24 -0.13 -18.62 25.76
N PRO A 25 -0.72 -17.57 25.13
CA PRO A 25 -1.77 -16.75 25.75
C PRO A 25 -2.97 -17.54 26.31
N THR A 26 -3.27 -18.70 25.72
CA THR A 26 -4.43 -19.53 26.09
C THR A 26 -4.07 -20.95 26.53
N ALA A 27 -2.78 -21.29 26.68
CA ALA A 27 -2.40 -22.65 27.08
C ALA A 27 -0.96 -22.77 27.57
N LEU A 28 -0.73 -23.75 28.44
CA LEU A 28 0.59 -24.27 28.79
C LEU A 28 0.81 -25.61 28.10
N TYR A 29 1.96 -25.80 27.44
CA TYR A 29 2.35 -27.06 26.82
C TYR A 29 3.58 -27.64 27.51
N VAL A 30 3.52 -28.90 27.89
CA VAL A 30 4.62 -29.62 28.55
C VAL A 30 4.84 -30.97 27.91
N HIS A 31 6.08 -31.43 27.88
CA HIS A 31 6.40 -32.81 27.54
C HIS A 31 5.97 -33.75 28.68
N ILE A 32 5.58 -34.98 28.36
CA ILE A 32 5.11 -35.95 29.37
C ILE A 32 6.17 -36.22 30.46
N SER A 33 7.45 -36.19 30.12
CA SER A 33 8.55 -36.35 31.09
C SER A 33 8.63 -35.23 32.11
N ALA A 34 8.05 -34.06 31.83
CA ALA A 34 8.08 -32.89 32.70
C ALA A 34 6.87 -32.82 33.65
N ILE A 35 5.92 -33.75 33.55
CA ILE A 35 4.67 -33.71 34.33
C ILE A 35 4.94 -33.77 35.84
N ASP A 36 5.87 -34.63 36.26
CA ASP A 36 6.21 -34.84 37.68
C ASP A 36 6.95 -33.64 38.29
N SER A 37 7.46 -32.74 37.44
CA SER A 37 8.11 -31.49 37.85
C SER A 37 7.13 -30.30 37.95
N LEU A 38 5.88 -30.45 37.52
CA LEU A 38 4.86 -29.42 37.68
C LEU A 38 4.35 -29.35 39.12
N GLU A 39 3.68 -28.24 39.47
CA GLU A 39 2.97 -28.15 40.75
C GLU A 39 1.96 -29.29 40.90
N ILE A 40 1.83 -29.81 42.13
CA ILE A 40 1.00 -30.99 42.44
C ILE A 40 -0.46 -30.83 41.96
N ILE A 41 -1.00 -29.60 41.98
CA ILE A 41 -2.36 -29.33 41.53
C ILE A 41 -2.53 -29.57 40.01
N LEU A 42 -1.51 -29.28 39.19
CA LEU A 42 -1.52 -29.55 37.75
C LEU A 42 -1.37 -31.04 37.47
N GLN A 43 -0.56 -31.74 38.26
CA GLN A 43 -0.42 -33.19 38.19
C GLN A 43 -1.76 -33.88 38.48
N GLU A 44 -2.45 -33.48 39.55
CA GLU A 44 -3.76 -34.02 39.90
C GLU A 44 -4.83 -33.66 38.87
N TYR A 45 -4.75 -32.46 38.27
CA TYR A 45 -5.63 -32.06 37.18
C TYR A 45 -5.43 -32.93 35.93
N GLU A 46 -4.17 -33.24 35.58
CA GLU A 46 -3.83 -34.17 34.50
C GLU A 46 -4.32 -35.58 34.78
N LYS A 47 -4.08 -36.12 35.99
CA LYS A 47 -4.57 -37.44 36.41
C LYS A 47 -6.08 -37.57 36.25
N LYS A 48 -6.84 -36.53 36.60
CA LYS A 48 -8.30 -36.49 36.41
C LYS A 48 -8.72 -36.52 34.94
N ALA A 49 -7.90 -35.99 34.04
CA ALA A 49 -8.18 -36.00 32.60
C ALA A 49 -7.90 -37.35 31.93
N ARG A 50 -7.29 -38.32 32.62
CA ARG A 50 -6.98 -39.65 32.08
C ARG A 50 -8.21 -40.56 31.99
N LEU A 51 -9.18 -40.19 31.16
CA LEU A 51 -10.45 -40.89 30.97
C LEU A 51 -10.39 -42.04 29.94
N THR A 52 -9.25 -42.26 29.29
CA THR A 52 -9.06 -43.34 28.30
C THR A 52 -7.62 -43.83 28.28
N GLU A 53 -7.41 -45.13 28.09
CA GLU A 53 -6.08 -45.74 27.94
C GLU A 53 -5.38 -45.30 26.65
N LYS A 54 -6.12 -44.78 25.66
CA LYS A 54 -5.57 -44.33 24.36
C LYS A 54 -4.66 -43.12 24.43
N ILE A 55 -4.50 -42.50 25.60
CA ILE A 55 -3.53 -41.42 25.84
C ILE A 55 -2.12 -41.96 26.13
N GLU A 56 -1.96 -43.28 26.31
CA GLU A 56 -0.67 -43.92 26.50
C GLU A 56 0.21 -43.70 25.25
N GLY A 57 1.42 -43.15 25.45
CA GLY A 57 2.31 -42.73 24.36
C GLY A 57 2.13 -41.28 23.89
N ALA A 58 1.31 -40.46 24.57
CA ALA A 58 1.26 -39.02 24.31
C ALA A 58 2.60 -38.36 24.61
N THR A 59 3.02 -37.45 23.73
CA THR A 59 4.32 -36.76 23.83
C THR A 59 4.18 -35.44 24.57
N ILE A 60 3.22 -34.61 24.16
CA ILE A 60 2.99 -33.27 24.71
C ILE A 60 1.58 -33.21 25.33
N ILE A 61 1.50 -32.62 26.52
CA ILE A 61 0.26 -32.35 27.24
C ILE A 61 0.01 -30.85 27.19
N LYS A 62 -1.15 -30.46 26.67
CA LYS A 62 -1.61 -29.08 26.59
C LYS A 62 -2.69 -28.83 27.63
N PHE A 63 -2.39 -27.96 28.59
CA PHE A 63 -3.34 -27.41 29.54
C PHE A 63 -3.96 -26.16 28.94
N ALA A 64 -5.24 -26.21 28.57
CA ALA A 64 -5.94 -25.02 28.11
C ALA A 64 -6.27 -24.11 29.30
N THR A 65 -6.02 -22.81 29.16
CA THR A 65 -6.32 -21.81 30.20
C THR A 65 -7.57 -20.98 29.90
N ASP A 66 -8.16 -21.14 28.72
CA ASP A 66 -9.40 -20.51 28.28
C ASP A 66 -10.65 -21.37 28.56
N ARG A 67 -10.45 -22.68 28.77
CA ARG A 67 -11.50 -23.66 29.07
C ARG A 67 -10.92 -24.89 29.77
N PRO A 68 -11.71 -25.64 30.56
CA PRO A 68 -11.24 -26.81 31.31
C PRO A 68 -11.06 -28.03 30.39
N THR A 69 -10.02 -27.98 29.56
CA THR A 69 -9.65 -29.05 28.64
C THR A 69 -8.17 -29.36 28.71
N ILE A 70 -7.83 -30.65 28.67
CA ILE A 70 -6.46 -31.12 28.45
C ILE A 70 -6.41 -31.78 27.08
N SER A 71 -5.37 -31.46 26.30
CA SER A 71 -5.10 -32.13 25.03
C SER A 71 -3.81 -32.92 25.09
N TYR A 72 -3.89 -34.20 24.71
CA TYR A 72 -2.76 -35.10 24.55
C TYR A 72 -2.36 -35.12 23.07
N LEU A 73 -1.12 -34.73 22.77
CA LEU A 73 -0.60 -34.56 21.42
C LEU A 73 0.52 -35.57 21.16
N PHE A 74 0.45 -36.26 20.03
CA PHE A 74 1.34 -37.35 19.68
C PHE A 74 2.32 -36.95 18.57
N TYR A 75 3.59 -36.90 18.95
CA TYR A 75 4.73 -36.64 18.07
C TYR A 75 5.69 -37.85 18.20
N PRO A 76 5.46 -38.93 17.44
CA PRO A 76 6.26 -40.17 17.60
C PRO A 76 7.75 -39.94 17.34
N ASP A 77 8.09 -38.96 16.49
CA ASP A 77 9.46 -38.61 16.12
C ASP A 77 10.00 -37.42 16.93
N PHE A 78 9.51 -37.19 18.15
CA PHE A 78 9.87 -36.01 18.96
C PHE A 78 11.38 -35.85 19.18
N ASP A 79 12.09 -36.96 19.41
CA ASP A 79 13.53 -36.96 19.66
C ASP A 79 14.38 -37.04 18.38
N SER A 80 13.82 -37.59 17.30
CA SER A 80 14.57 -37.86 16.06
C SER A 80 14.41 -36.74 15.03
N ASP A 81 13.22 -36.18 14.89
CA ASP A 81 12.90 -35.11 13.95
C ASP A 81 13.13 -33.74 14.62
N PRO A 82 13.83 -32.78 14.00
CA PRO A 82 13.94 -31.41 14.53
C PRO A 82 12.58 -30.71 14.67
N HIS A 83 11.64 -31.01 13.76
CA HIS A 83 10.31 -30.39 13.67
C HIS A 83 9.21 -31.43 13.49
N PRO A 84 8.98 -32.29 14.50
CA PRO A 84 8.11 -33.45 14.37
C PRO A 84 6.67 -33.03 14.04
N ALA A 85 6.04 -33.79 13.15
CA ALA A 85 4.65 -33.59 12.77
C ALA A 85 3.67 -34.21 13.78
N LEU A 86 2.57 -33.50 14.04
CA LEU A 86 1.49 -34.01 14.87
C LEU A 86 0.78 -35.16 14.14
N THR A 87 0.62 -36.30 14.82
CA THR A 87 -0.05 -37.48 14.24
C THR A 87 -1.45 -37.72 14.79
N LEU A 88 -1.66 -37.41 16.08
CA LEU A 88 -2.92 -37.58 16.79
C LEU A 88 -3.06 -36.51 17.86
N SER A 89 -4.27 -36.00 18.05
CA SER A 89 -4.66 -35.17 19.19
C SER A 89 -5.89 -35.76 19.86
N ILE A 90 -5.79 -36.01 21.16
CA ILE A 90 -6.90 -36.46 22.01
C ILE A 90 -7.23 -35.32 22.96
N VAL A 91 -8.44 -34.79 22.89
CA VAL A 91 -8.89 -33.68 23.73
C VAL A 91 -9.90 -34.19 24.74
N VAL A 92 -9.61 -33.97 26.02
CA VAL A 92 -10.48 -34.32 27.13
C VAL A 92 -11.08 -33.04 27.70
N ASN A 93 -12.40 -32.95 27.69
CA ASN A 93 -13.13 -31.88 28.37
C ASN A 93 -13.50 -32.34 29.78
N LEU A 94 -12.97 -31.66 30.80
CA LEU A 94 -13.14 -32.09 32.19
C LEU A 94 -14.48 -31.69 32.80
N ASP A 95 -15.23 -30.75 32.20
CA ASP A 95 -16.59 -30.42 32.66
C ASP A 95 -17.60 -31.48 32.23
N THR A 96 -17.46 -31.96 30.99
CA THR A 96 -18.41 -32.89 30.35
C THR A 96 -17.93 -34.33 30.36
N GLU A 97 -16.68 -34.56 30.77
CA GLU A 97 -16.00 -35.87 30.75
C GLU A 97 -15.99 -36.52 29.34
N LYS A 98 -16.10 -35.70 28.28
CA LYS A 98 -16.09 -36.15 26.89
C LYS A 98 -14.68 -36.14 26.31
N VAL A 99 -14.37 -37.18 25.53
CA VAL A 99 -13.09 -37.34 24.82
C VAL A 99 -13.32 -37.22 23.31
N SER A 100 -12.54 -36.35 22.66
CA SER A 100 -12.55 -36.12 21.21
C SER A 100 -11.21 -36.48 20.58
N TYR A 101 -11.23 -36.95 19.33
CA TYR A 101 -10.05 -37.46 18.64
C TYR A 101 -9.87 -36.77 17.29
N TRP A 102 -8.64 -36.37 16.99
CA TRP A 102 -8.27 -35.73 15.72
C TRP A 102 -7.04 -36.43 15.13
N ASN A 103 -7.21 -37.09 13.99
CA ASN A 103 -6.14 -37.83 13.32
C ASN A 103 -5.50 -36.98 12.21
N TYR A 104 -4.17 -36.84 12.29
CA TYR A 104 -3.35 -36.04 11.38
C TYR A 104 -2.38 -36.89 10.55
N LYS A 105 -2.30 -38.20 10.79
CA LYS A 105 -1.29 -39.12 10.20
C LYS A 105 -1.21 -39.08 8.67
N ASN A 106 -2.34 -38.86 8.00
CA ASN A 106 -2.42 -38.84 6.53
C ASN A 106 -2.63 -37.42 5.96
N GLN A 107 -2.49 -36.38 6.77
CA GLN A 107 -2.60 -35.01 6.28
C GLN A 107 -1.32 -34.61 5.54
N LYS A 108 -1.47 -33.96 4.39
CA LYS A 108 -0.31 -33.47 3.61
C LYS A 108 0.43 -32.33 4.31
N ASN A 109 -0.28 -31.49 5.06
CA ASN A 109 0.27 -30.33 5.75
C ASN A 109 -0.10 -30.33 7.25
N PRO A 110 0.43 -31.28 8.05
CA PRO A 110 0.11 -31.37 9.46
C PRO A 110 0.76 -30.22 10.25
N PRO A 111 0.24 -29.89 11.45
CA PRO A 111 0.93 -29.03 12.39
C PRO A 111 2.28 -29.64 12.78
N ILE A 112 3.31 -28.80 12.92
CA ILE A 112 4.64 -29.21 13.38
C ILE A 112 5.03 -28.45 14.64
N LEU A 113 6.01 -28.98 15.36
CA LEU A 113 6.44 -28.44 16.64
C LEU A 113 7.81 -27.75 16.52
N HIS A 114 7.91 -26.54 17.07
CA HIS A 114 9.14 -25.75 17.14
C HIS A 114 9.50 -25.43 18.59
N ARG A 115 10.78 -25.13 18.84
CA ARG A 115 11.31 -24.79 20.17
C ARG A 115 11.14 -25.93 21.16
N LYS A 116 11.66 -27.11 20.81
CA LYS A 116 11.44 -28.35 21.59
C LYS A 116 11.96 -28.23 23.03
N GLU A 117 13.03 -27.47 23.24
CA GLU A 117 13.61 -27.18 24.55
C GLU A 117 12.61 -26.53 25.51
N SER A 118 11.65 -25.75 24.99
CA SER A 118 10.66 -25.06 25.81
C SER A 118 9.62 -25.99 26.46
N PHE A 119 9.49 -27.24 26.01
CA PHE A 119 8.51 -28.19 26.55
C PHE A 119 9.08 -29.14 27.61
N ILE A 120 10.40 -29.23 27.74
CA ILE A 120 11.11 -30.24 28.54
C ILE A 120 11.87 -29.57 29.70
N THR A 121 12.38 -30.38 30.62
CA THR A 121 13.24 -29.94 31.74
C THR A 121 14.71 -29.88 31.32
N LEU A 122 15.54 -29.16 32.09
CA LEU A 122 16.97 -28.98 31.82
C LEU A 122 17.78 -30.31 31.85
N ASP A 123 17.31 -31.30 32.61
CA ASP A 123 17.92 -32.62 32.73
C ASP A 123 17.50 -33.60 31.63
N TYR A 124 16.62 -33.16 30.71
CA TYR A 124 16.21 -33.98 29.58
C TYR A 124 17.41 -34.26 28.65
N PRO A 125 17.66 -35.51 28.24
CA PRO A 125 18.91 -35.89 27.55
C PRO A 125 19.26 -35.08 26.30
N GLN A 126 18.27 -34.57 25.56
CA GLN A 126 18.47 -33.78 24.34
C GLN A 126 18.25 -32.27 24.52
N TYR A 127 18.12 -31.78 25.76
CA TYR A 127 17.84 -30.37 26.03
C TYR A 127 18.82 -29.42 25.35
N GLU A 128 20.13 -29.66 25.54
CA GLU A 128 21.19 -28.83 24.94
C GLU A 128 21.14 -28.83 23.41
N THR A 129 20.87 -29.99 22.80
CA THR A 129 20.74 -30.12 21.35
C THR A 129 19.56 -29.29 20.81
N PHE A 130 18.40 -29.36 21.46
CA PHE A 130 17.22 -28.61 21.03
C PHE A 130 17.39 -27.10 21.25
N SER A 131 17.97 -26.71 22.38
CA SER A 131 18.28 -25.32 22.72
C SER A 131 19.25 -24.71 21.71
N HIS A 132 20.33 -25.44 21.38
CA HIS A 132 21.29 -25.02 20.37
C HIS A 132 20.65 -24.84 19.00
N LEU A 133 19.80 -25.78 18.58
CA LEU A 133 19.07 -25.68 17.32
C LEU A 133 18.18 -24.43 17.29
N THR A 134 17.36 -24.22 18.32
CA THR A 134 16.48 -23.05 18.40
C THR A 134 17.26 -21.74 18.30
N ASN A 135 18.40 -21.62 18.98
CA ASN A 135 19.25 -20.43 18.89
C ASN A 135 19.75 -20.20 17.46
N MET A 136 20.21 -21.25 16.77
CA MET A 136 20.65 -21.14 15.38
C MET A 136 19.51 -20.73 14.44
N GLU A 137 18.31 -21.23 14.68
CA GLU A 137 17.13 -20.85 13.91
C GLU A 137 16.68 -19.40 14.16
N GLU A 138 16.86 -18.88 15.37
CA GLU A 138 16.62 -17.47 15.67
C GLU A 138 17.65 -16.56 15.01
N GLU A 139 18.94 -16.91 15.08
CA GLU A 139 20.01 -16.15 14.42
C GLU A 139 19.85 -16.08 12.91
N LEU A 140 19.34 -17.15 12.29
CA LEU A 140 19.04 -17.20 10.86
C LEU A 140 17.65 -16.65 10.52
N ASP A 141 16.93 -16.06 11.49
CA ASP A 141 15.59 -15.48 11.32
C ASP A 141 14.59 -16.48 10.71
N LEU A 142 14.68 -17.76 11.11
CA LEU A 142 13.75 -18.82 10.71
C LEU A 142 12.48 -18.83 11.56
N LEU A 143 12.57 -18.38 12.82
CA LEU A 143 11.45 -18.38 13.78
C LEU A 143 10.72 -17.03 13.89
N SER A 144 10.91 -16.12 12.93
CA SER A 144 10.27 -14.80 12.87
C SER A 144 8.74 -14.86 12.95
N LEU A 145 8.14 -13.98 13.77
CA LEU A 145 6.70 -13.94 14.05
C LEU A 145 5.83 -13.43 12.88
N ASN A 146 6.43 -12.84 11.85
CA ASN A 146 5.71 -12.16 10.77
C ASN A 146 5.10 -13.10 9.72
N VAL A 147 5.45 -14.40 9.74
CA VAL A 147 4.98 -15.39 8.77
C VAL A 147 4.63 -16.69 9.51
N PRO A 148 3.49 -17.35 9.19
CA PRO A 148 3.05 -18.56 9.89
C PRO A 148 4.07 -19.70 9.76
N ILE A 149 4.45 -20.30 10.90
CA ILE A 149 5.49 -21.36 10.96
C ILE A 149 4.91 -22.73 11.30
N GLY A 150 3.69 -22.78 11.84
CA GLY A 150 3.17 -23.95 12.54
C GLY A 150 2.71 -25.11 11.65
N THR A 151 2.92 -25.09 10.33
CA THR A 151 2.53 -26.18 9.42
C THR A 151 3.71 -26.65 8.59
N LYS A 152 3.78 -27.96 8.29
CA LYS A 152 4.91 -28.60 7.61
C LYS A 152 5.28 -27.93 6.28
N GLU A 153 4.30 -27.68 5.44
CA GLU A 153 4.51 -27.11 4.09
C GLU A 153 5.06 -25.68 4.16
N GLN A 154 4.58 -24.87 5.11
CA GLN A 154 5.07 -23.51 5.31
C GLN A 154 6.52 -23.49 5.80
N TRP A 155 6.85 -24.43 6.69
CA TRP A 155 8.20 -24.59 7.21
C TRP A 155 9.17 -25.05 6.13
N GLU A 156 8.82 -26.08 5.35
CA GLU A 156 9.63 -26.56 4.23
C GLU A 156 9.87 -25.46 3.18
N LYS A 157 8.82 -24.68 2.84
CA LYS A 157 8.95 -23.52 1.95
C LYS A 157 9.95 -22.48 2.48
N ARG A 158 9.97 -22.24 3.79
CA ARG A 158 10.91 -21.30 4.41
C ARG A 158 12.35 -21.83 4.36
N LEU A 159 12.56 -23.08 4.73
CA LEU A 159 13.88 -23.72 4.69
C LEU A 159 14.46 -23.68 3.27
N ASN A 160 13.64 -24.02 2.27
CA ASN A 160 14.01 -24.00 0.85
C ASN A 160 14.40 -22.59 0.37
N ARG A 161 13.69 -21.53 0.80
CA ARG A 161 14.04 -20.13 0.46
C ARG A 161 15.42 -19.74 0.98
N LYS A 162 15.80 -20.20 2.17
CA LYS A 162 17.11 -19.91 2.77
C LYS A 162 18.18 -20.95 2.42
N ARG A 163 17.85 -21.99 1.63
CA ARG A 163 18.72 -23.13 1.27
C ARG A 163 19.32 -23.84 2.48
N ILE A 164 18.49 -23.99 3.51
CA ILE A 164 18.86 -24.65 4.76
C ILE A 164 18.21 -26.02 4.78
N ILE A 165 18.98 -27.04 5.12
CA ILE A 165 18.51 -28.40 5.37
C ILE A 165 18.87 -28.82 6.79
N PHE A 166 18.26 -29.91 7.26
CA PHE A 166 18.58 -30.51 8.54
C PHE A 166 19.36 -31.80 8.34
N GLU A 167 20.48 -31.93 9.04
CA GLU A 167 21.14 -33.21 9.30
C GLU A 167 20.97 -33.53 10.80
N GLY A 168 19.95 -34.32 11.12
CA GLY A 168 19.49 -34.49 12.51
C GLY A 168 18.95 -33.17 13.07
N HIS A 169 19.50 -32.71 14.19
CA HIS A 169 19.16 -31.43 14.83
C HIS A 169 20.13 -30.30 14.48
N TYR A 170 20.95 -30.47 13.44
CA TYR A 170 21.90 -29.45 12.99
C TYR A 170 21.46 -28.85 11.66
N LEU A 171 21.65 -27.54 11.53
CA LEU A 171 21.42 -26.81 10.28
C LEU A 171 22.64 -26.96 9.38
N ALA A 172 22.41 -27.33 8.13
CA ALA A 172 23.41 -27.31 7.08
C ALA A 172 22.90 -26.44 5.92
N CYS A 173 23.81 -25.71 5.28
CA CYS A 173 23.50 -25.07 3.99
C CYS A 173 23.59 -26.14 2.91
N ASP A 174 22.57 -26.20 2.05
CA ASP A 174 22.64 -26.95 0.81
C ASP A 174 23.54 -26.20 -0.18
N CYS A 175 24.85 -26.29 0.07
CA CYS A 175 25.93 -25.85 -0.79
C CYS A 175 26.51 -27.07 -1.48
N PRO A 176 26.32 -27.25 -2.80
CA PRO A 176 27.00 -28.31 -3.52
C PRO A 176 28.51 -28.05 -3.50
N LEU A 177 29.27 -28.92 -2.83
CA LEU A 177 30.75 -28.92 -2.85
C LEU A 177 31.33 -29.28 -4.24
N PHE A 178 30.47 -29.64 -5.20
CA PHE A 178 30.81 -29.79 -6.61
C PHE A 178 29.60 -29.36 -7.44
N PRO A 179 29.78 -28.72 -8.61
CA PRO A 179 28.67 -28.35 -9.47
C PRO A 179 27.99 -29.63 -9.99
N GLN A 180 26.97 -30.10 -9.28
CA GLN A 180 26.01 -31.01 -9.87
C GLN A 180 25.34 -30.26 -11.02
N LYS A 181 25.21 -30.93 -12.17
CA LYS A 181 24.50 -30.44 -13.35
C LYS A 181 23.23 -29.73 -12.88
N THR A 182 23.24 -28.41 -12.93
CA THR A 182 22.03 -27.63 -12.96
C THR A 182 21.22 -28.22 -14.10
N PHE A 183 20.05 -28.77 -13.81
CA PHE A 183 18.99 -28.69 -14.79
C PHE A 183 18.79 -27.19 -15.00
N THR A 184 19.48 -26.66 -16.00
CA THR A 184 19.22 -25.35 -16.56
C THR A 184 17.82 -25.48 -17.16
N ILE A 185 16.81 -25.22 -16.33
CA ILE A 185 15.52 -24.81 -16.89
C ILE A 185 15.88 -23.58 -17.71
N GLN A 186 15.84 -23.73 -19.03
CA GLN A 186 16.12 -22.63 -19.94
C GLN A 186 14.96 -21.65 -19.77
N ILE A 187 15.17 -20.61 -18.97
CA ILE A 187 14.16 -19.59 -18.73
C ILE A 187 14.06 -18.75 -20.01
N GLU A 188 12.91 -18.82 -20.66
CA GLU A 188 12.66 -18.13 -21.92
C GLU A 188 12.14 -16.72 -21.64
N ARG A 189 12.97 -15.88 -21.01
CA ARG A 189 12.58 -14.51 -20.56
C ARG A 189 11.91 -13.68 -21.66
N HIS A 190 12.35 -13.85 -22.91
CA HIS A 190 11.77 -13.18 -24.08
C HIS A 190 10.26 -13.44 -24.27
N LYS A 191 9.71 -14.54 -23.74
CA LYS A 191 8.28 -14.88 -23.80
C LYS A 191 7.43 -14.11 -22.78
N ALA A 192 8.05 -13.38 -21.85
CA ALA A 192 7.34 -12.50 -20.92
C ALA A 192 6.95 -11.15 -21.58
N ALA A 193 7.57 -10.78 -22.70
CA ALA A 193 7.20 -9.59 -23.46
C ALA A 193 5.82 -9.75 -24.10
N ILE A 194 4.94 -8.77 -23.90
CA ILE A 194 3.55 -8.77 -24.37
C ILE A 194 3.39 -7.74 -25.48
N VAL A 195 2.83 -8.15 -26.62
CA VAL A 195 2.40 -7.22 -27.68
C VAL A 195 1.14 -6.49 -27.21
N ARG A 196 1.16 -5.16 -27.25
CA ARG A 196 0.07 -4.30 -26.77
C ARG A 196 -0.23 -3.19 -27.78
N ASN A 197 -1.50 -2.82 -27.88
CA ASN A 197 -1.98 -1.75 -28.77
C ASN A 197 -2.00 -0.36 -28.10
N ALA A 198 -1.61 -0.26 -26.82
CA ALA A 198 -1.56 0.97 -26.04
C ALA A 198 -0.20 1.08 -25.31
N PHE A 199 0.13 2.29 -24.85
CA PHE A 199 1.31 2.54 -24.02
C PHE A 199 1.36 1.59 -22.81
N SER A 200 2.55 1.13 -22.43
CA SER A 200 2.69 0.47 -21.13
C SER A 200 2.31 1.42 -20.00
N ARG A 201 1.80 0.82 -18.92
CA ARG A 201 1.39 1.52 -17.71
C ARG A 201 2.42 2.54 -17.17
N PRO A 202 3.72 2.20 -17.00
CA PRO A 202 4.73 3.18 -16.54
C PRO A 202 4.90 4.36 -17.51
N VAL A 203 4.86 4.13 -18.82
CA VAL A 203 5.05 5.19 -19.84
C VAL A 203 3.83 6.11 -19.91
N ARG A 204 2.61 5.56 -19.85
CA ARG A 204 1.36 6.33 -19.79
C ARG A 204 1.33 7.27 -18.58
N LEU A 205 1.62 6.76 -17.38
CA LEU A 205 1.67 7.59 -16.17
C LEU A 205 2.72 8.71 -16.27
N ALA A 206 3.87 8.45 -16.89
CA ALA A 206 4.90 9.47 -17.09
C ALA A 206 4.45 10.60 -18.02
N LEU A 207 3.64 10.28 -19.05
CA LEU A 207 3.01 11.27 -19.93
C LEU A 207 1.94 12.08 -19.17
N ASP A 208 1.07 11.43 -18.41
CA ASP A 208 0.00 12.08 -17.63
C ASP A 208 0.57 13.03 -16.56
N LEU A 209 1.76 12.72 -16.04
CA LEU A 209 2.51 13.54 -15.09
C LEU A 209 3.28 14.70 -15.76
N LEU A 210 3.14 14.88 -17.08
CA LEU A 210 3.78 15.93 -17.87
C LEU A 210 5.31 15.96 -17.72
N LEU A 211 5.95 14.79 -17.64
CA LEU A 211 7.41 14.68 -17.56
C LEU A 211 8.10 14.94 -18.91
N PHE A 212 7.35 14.85 -20.01
CA PHE A 212 7.84 15.05 -21.37
C PHE A 212 7.65 16.51 -21.79
N ASP A 213 8.75 17.14 -22.21
CA ASP A 213 8.78 18.42 -22.93
C ASP A 213 9.09 18.20 -24.42
N GLU A 214 8.87 19.19 -25.28
CA GLU A 214 8.99 19.07 -26.76
C GLU A 214 10.35 18.51 -27.24
N GLU A 215 11.42 18.67 -26.47
CA GLU A 215 12.78 18.21 -26.82
C GLU A 215 13.22 16.95 -26.05
N THR A 216 12.34 16.39 -25.22
CA THR A 216 12.66 15.25 -24.35
C THR A 216 13.02 14.03 -25.18
N THR A 217 14.18 13.45 -24.86
CA THR A 217 14.63 12.17 -25.42
C THR A 217 14.20 11.01 -24.53
N PHE A 218 13.76 9.91 -25.14
CA PHE A 218 13.26 8.71 -24.46
C PHE A 218 14.07 7.46 -24.85
N PHE A 219 14.41 6.64 -23.86
CA PHE A 219 15.06 5.35 -24.09
C PHE A 219 14.38 4.23 -23.30
N ASP A 220 14.02 3.13 -23.98
CA ASP A 220 13.39 1.96 -23.34
C ASP A 220 14.39 0.81 -23.18
N TYR A 221 14.78 0.51 -21.94
CA TYR A 221 15.73 -0.53 -21.59
C TYR A 221 14.96 -1.83 -21.31
N GLY A 222 15.09 -2.80 -22.22
CA GLY A 222 14.27 -4.01 -22.26
C GLY A 222 12.95 -3.80 -23.00
N CYS A 223 12.99 -3.15 -24.17
CA CYS A 223 11.81 -2.71 -24.90
C CYS A 223 10.92 -3.84 -25.45
N GLY A 224 11.36 -5.10 -25.39
CA GLY A 224 10.68 -6.22 -26.03
C GLY A 224 10.45 -5.94 -27.51
N TYR A 225 9.18 -6.06 -27.95
CA TYR A 225 8.75 -5.75 -29.32
C TYR A 225 8.83 -4.26 -29.71
N GLY A 226 9.20 -3.35 -28.81
CA GLY A 226 9.43 -1.94 -29.13
C GLY A 226 8.16 -1.07 -29.19
N GLY A 227 7.00 -1.57 -28.75
CA GLY A 227 5.73 -0.85 -28.90
C GLY A 227 5.69 0.54 -28.22
N ASP A 228 6.32 0.71 -27.06
CA ASP A 228 6.38 2.03 -26.41
C ASP A 228 7.33 2.98 -27.13
N VAL A 229 8.44 2.47 -27.67
CA VAL A 229 9.37 3.23 -28.50
C VAL A 229 8.65 3.79 -29.73
N GLU A 230 7.90 2.95 -30.44
CA GLU A 230 7.13 3.35 -31.62
C GLU A 230 6.08 4.41 -31.30
N ARG A 231 5.30 4.22 -30.22
CA ARG A 231 4.24 5.16 -29.85
C ARG A 231 4.77 6.49 -29.32
N ILE A 232 5.89 6.49 -28.58
CA ILE A 232 6.55 7.73 -28.15
C ILE A 232 7.13 8.49 -29.35
N ALA A 233 7.68 7.78 -30.35
CA ALA A 233 8.09 8.40 -31.62
C ALA A 233 6.88 9.02 -32.36
N ALA A 234 5.76 8.29 -32.42
CA ALA A 234 4.53 8.79 -33.05
C ALA A 234 3.94 10.01 -32.33
N ALA A 235 4.19 10.15 -31.02
CA ALA A 235 3.82 11.32 -30.23
C ALA A 235 4.78 12.52 -30.43
N GLY A 236 5.81 12.39 -31.27
CA GLY A 236 6.71 13.49 -31.66
C GLY A 236 8.05 13.53 -30.92
N TYR A 237 8.30 12.61 -29.98
CA TYR A 237 9.53 12.60 -29.20
C TYR A 237 10.62 11.74 -29.86
N LYS A 238 11.89 12.06 -29.56
CA LYS A 238 13.03 11.23 -29.98
C LYS A 238 13.07 9.98 -29.09
N SER A 239 12.70 8.83 -29.62
CA SER A 239 12.70 7.56 -28.89
C SER A 239 13.64 6.52 -29.48
N GLN A 240 14.21 5.68 -28.61
CA GLN A 240 14.94 4.47 -28.99
C GLN A 240 14.74 3.40 -27.91
N GLY A 241 15.00 2.13 -28.22
CA GLY A 241 14.99 1.08 -27.22
C GLY A 241 16.01 -0.01 -27.51
N TRP A 242 16.34 -0.79 -26.49
CA TRP A 242 17.21 -1.94 -26.58
C TRP A 242 16.56 -3.12 -25.87
N ASP A 243 16.68 -4.31 -26.43
CA ASP A 243 16.25 -5.56 -25.80
C ASP A 243 17.26 -6.65 -26.14
N PRO A 244 17.67 -7.49 -25.17
CA PRO A 244 18.70 -8.52 -25.42
C PRO A 244 18.28 -9.57 -26.46
N TYR A 245 16.98 -9.73 -26.73
CA TYR A 245 16.46 -10.72 -27.67
C TYR A 245 15.84 -10.06 -28.92
N TYR A 246 14.92 -9.12 -28.75
CA TYR A 246 14.15 -8.54 -29.87
C TYR A 246 14.88 -7.42 -30.60
N CYS A 247 15.74 -6.67 -29.91
CA CYS A 247 16.46 -5.52 -30.45
C CYS A 247 17.95 -5.52 -30.00
N PRO A 248 18.71 -6.61 -30.21
CA PRO A 248 20.06 -6.77 -29.64
C PRO A 248 21.08 -5.82 -30.29
N ASP A 249 20.88 -5.50 -31.57
CA ASP A 249 21.79 -4.67 -32.37
C ASP A 249 21.64 -3.16 -32.09
N ASN A 250 20.58 -2.76 -31.37
CA ASN A 250 20.39 -1.35 -31.01
C ASN A 250 21.44 -0.91 -29.99
N HIS A 251 22.07 0.24 -30.22
CA HIS A 251 23.00 0.78 -29.24
C HIS A 251 22.25 1.37 -28.04
N LYS A 252 22.72 1.05 -26.83
CA LYS A 252 22.32 1.71 -25.60
C LYS A 252 22.76 3.18 -25.66
N ARG A 253 21.81 4.12 -25.54
CA ARG A 253 22.05 5.56 -25.63
C ARG A 253 21.51 6.28 -24.41
N ILE A 254 22.19 7.37 -24.07
CA ILE A 254 21.74 8.29 -23.03
C ILE A 254 20.47 9.00 -23.52
N ALA A 255 19.49 9.14 -22.62
CA ALA A 255 18.24 9.87 -22.85
C ALA A 255 17.80 10.62 -21.59
N ASP A 256 16.97 11.65 -21.77
CA ASP A 256 16.38 12.42 -20.67
C ASP A 256 15.51 11.53 -19.79
N ILE A 257 14.66 10.71 -20.41
CA ILE A 257 13.82 9.74 -19.72
C ILE A 257 14.22 8.33 -20.16
N VAL A 258 14.58 7.49 -19.18
CA VAL A 258 14.82 6.06 -19.41
C VAL A 258 13.72 5.26 -18.75
N ASN A 259 13.14 4.31 -19.48
CA ASN A 259 12.19 3.34 -18.93
C ASN A 259 12.88 1.99 -18.72
N LEU A 260 12.79 1.46 -17.49
CA LEU A 260 13.11 0.08 -17.14
C LEU A 260 11.80 -0.63 -16.79
N GLY A 261 10.99 -0.83 -17.83
CA GLY A 261 9.61 -1.28 -17.71
C GLY A 261 9.47 -2.78 -17.54
N TYR A 262 9.08 -3.25 -16.36
CA TYR A 262 8.83 -4.68 -16.07
C TYR A 262 10.01 -5.64 -16.35
N VAL A 263 11.24 -5.13 -16.38
CA VAL A 263 12.45 -5.93 -16.66
C VAL A 263 12.93 -6.64 -15.41
N ILE A 264 13.02 -5.93 -14.29
CA ILE A 264 13.58 -6.49 -13.05
C ILE A 264 12.75 -7.64 -12.47
N ASN A 265 11.48 -7.76 -12.84
CA ASN A 265 10.65 -8.90 -12.45
C ASN A 265 10.83 -10.15 -13.33
N VAL A 266 11.45 -10.05 -14.51
CA VAL A 266 11.65 -11.20 -15.42
C VAL A 266 13.08 -11.76 -15.41
N VAL A 267 14.01 -11.08 -14.74
CA VAL A 267 15.40 -11.50 -14.61
C VAL A 267 15.57 -12.31 -13.32
N GLU A 268 15.88 -13.60 -13.43
CA GLU A 268 16.03 -14.49 -12.27
C GLU A 268 17.30 -14.23 -11.46
N ASP A 269 18.40 -13.87 -12.13
CA ASP A 269 19.68 -13.64 -11.46
C ASP A 269 19.68 -12.28 -10.73
N ILE A 270 20.03 -12.30 -9.45
CA ILE A 270 19.98 -11.10 -8.59
C ILE A 270 21.07 -10.09 -9.00
N ASN A 271 22.24 -10.55 -9.43
CA ASN A 271 23.32 -9.68 -9.86
C ASN A 271 22.98 -9.05 -11.20
N GLU A 272 22.43 -9.83 -12.15
CA GLU A 272 21.98 -9.31 -13.43
C GLU A 272 20.83 -8.30 -13.28
N ARG A 273 19.89 -8.53 -12.35
CA ARG A 273 18.87 -7.53 -11.99
C ARG A 273 19.50 -6.22 -11.53
N ARG A 274 20.47 -6.31 -10.61
CA ARG A 274 21.21 -5.16 -10.09
C ARG A 274 21.95 -4.42 -11.21
N GLU A 275 22.63 -5.15 -12.08
CA GLU A 275 23.35 -4.59 -13.23
C GLU A 275 22.41 -3.93 -14.24
N ALA A 276 21.26 -4.54 -14.54
CA ALA A 276 20.26 -3.95 -15.43
C ALA A 276 19.75 -2.61 -14.90
N LEU A 277 19.46 -2.53 -13.59
CA LEU A 277 19.05 -1.29 -12.93
C LEU A 277 20.16 -0.22 -12.97
N LEU A 278 21.40 -0.58 -12.66
CA LEU A 278 22.55 0.34 -12.73
C LEU A 278 22.83 0.82 -14.15
N ASN A 279 22.72 -0.06 -15.15
CA ASN A 279 22.93 0.27 -16.55
C ASN A 279 21.83 1.22 -17.07
N ALA A 280 20.56 0.95 -16.75
CA ALA A 280 19.46 1.85 -17.10
C ALA A 280 19.66 3.23 -16.44
N TRP A 281 20.11 3.25 -15.18
CA TRP A 281 20.44 4.49 -14.50
C TRP A 281 21.56 5.26 -15.21
N GLN A 282 22.66 4.61 -15.60
CA GLN A 282 23.76 5.25 -16.34
C GLN A 282 23.33 5.93 -17.64
N LEU A 283 22.29 5.42 -18.30
CA LEU A 283 21.73 6.02 -19.53
C LEU A 283 20.78 7.19 -19.25
N THR A 284 20.44 7.44 -17.98
CA THR A 284 19.44 8.44 -17.60
C THR A 284 20.05 9.82 -17.37
N ASN A 285 19.57 10.83 -18.09
CA ASN A 285 19.93 12.24 -17.90
C ASN A 285 19.03 12.98 -16.90
N LYS A 286 17.71 12.78 -16.93
CA LYS A 286 16.76 13.47 -16.05
C LYS A 286 16.02 12.51 -15.12
N VAL A 287 15.26 11.54 -15.67
CA VAL A 287 14.34 10.68 -14.90
C VAL A 287 14.43 9.23 -15.36
N LEU A 288 14.59 8.30 -14.41
CA LEU A 288 14.48 6.87 -14.64
C LEU A 288 13.11 6.40 -14.14
N ILE A 289 12.36 5.73 -15.01
CA ILE A 289 11.11 5.06 -14.65
C ILE A 289 11.44 3.60 -14.38
N VAL A 290 11.16 3.11 -13.18
CA VAL A 290 11.35 1.70 -12.81
C VAL A 290 9.99 1.11 -12.50
N SER A 291 9.68 -0.04 -13.11
CA SER A 291 8.46 -0.77 -12.77
C SER A 291 8.66 -2.26 -12.66
N ALA A 292 7.87 -2.88 -11.77
CA ALA A 292 7.80 -4.32 -11.59
C ALA A 292 6.38 -4.76 -11.22
N GLN A 293 6.10 -6.04 -11.38
CA GLN A 293 4.84 -6.59 -10.90
C GLN A 293 4.86 -6.66 -9.37
N VAL A 294 3.78 -6.18 -8.74
CA VAL A 294 3.59 -6.23 -7.29
C VAL A 294 2.71 -7.42 -6.92
N LEU A 295 3.03 -8.09 -5.81
CA LEU A 295 2.26 -9.20 -5.29
C LEU A 295 0.87 -8.70 -4.88
N ILE A 296 -0.13 -9.15 -5.61
CA ILE A 296 -1.55 -9.00 -5.27
C ILE A 296 -1.94 -10.35 -4.65
N ASP A 297 -2.62 -10.33 -3.50
CA ASP A 297 -3.03 -11.51 -2.73
C ASP A 297 -4.11 -12.28 -3.51
N ASP A 298 -3.70 -12.91 -4.60
CA ASP A 298 -4.53 -13.70 -5.52
C ASP A 298 -4.21 -15.18 -5.27
N ARG A 299 -5.11 -15.83 -4.52
CA ARG A 299 -4.88 -17.13 -3.88
C ARG A 299 -4.92 -18.33 -4.84
N ASP A 300 -5.08 -18.11 -6.14
CA ASP A 300 -5.48 -19.15 -7.08
C ASP A 300 -4.42 -19.63 -8.09
N ARG A 301 -3.15 -19.24 -7.96
CA ARG A 301 -2.10 -19.77 -8.86
C ARG A 301 -1.21 -20.78 -8.15
N GLY A 302 -1.44 -22.06 -8.42
CA GLY A 302 -0.56 -23.16 -8.02
C GLY A 302 0.78 -23.09 -8.75
N VAL A 303 1.70 -22.22 -8.30
CA VAL A 303 2.97 -21.98 -8.98
C VAL A 303 4.18 -22.60 -8.28
N ILE A 304 5.09 -23.14 -9.09
CA ILE A 304 6.39 -23.68 -8.70
C ILE A 304 7.32 -22.49 -8.39
N ALA A 305 7.81 -22.40 -7.16
CA ALA A 305 8.80 -21.40 -6.75
C ALA A 305 10.18 -21.69 -7.36
N TYR A 306 10.86 -20.67 -7.87
CA TYR A 306 12.24 -20.74 -8.38
C TYR A 306 13.00 -19.48 -7.95
N GLY A 307 14.10 -19.64 -7.20
CA GLY A 307 14.79 -18.49 -6.59
C GLY A 307 13.86 -17.72 -5.63
N ASP A 308 13.75 -16.41 -5.83
CA ASP A 308 12.84 -15.49 -5.10
C ASP A 308 11.59 -15.11 -5.91
N GLY A 309 11.31 -15.84 -7.00
CA GLY A 309 10.15 -15.66 -7.86
C GLY A 309 9.45 -16.97 -8.19
N ILE A 310 8.60 -16.94 -9.21
CA ILE A 310 7.86 -18.09 -9.71
C ILE A 310 8.25 -18.39 -11.16
N ILE A 311 8.22 -19.67 -11.56
CA ILE A 311 8.25 -20.03 -12.98
C ILE A 311 6.81 -20.21 -13.48
N THR A 312 6.43 -19.46 -14.51
CA THR A 312 5.11 -19.58 -15.13
C THR A 312 5.02 -20.84 -16.00
N SER A 313 3.80 -21.24 -16.39
CA SER A 313 3.57 -22.33 -17.35
C SER A 313 4.21 -22.10 -18.73
N ARG A 314 4.67 -20.87 -19.02
CA ARG A 314 5.39 -20.49 -20.25
C ARG A 314 6.92 -20.56 -20.09
N ASN A 315 7.43 -21.16 -19.00
CA ASN A 315 8.86 -21.20 -18.65
C ASN A 315 9.51 -19.81 -18.54
N THR A 316 8.75 -18.79 -18.11
CA THR A 316 9.27 -17.46 -17.79
C THR A 316 9.45 -17.33 -16.27
N PHE A 317 10.51 -16.67 -15.83
CA PHE A 317 10.64 -16.23 -14.43
C PHE A 317 9.80 -14.99 -14.20
N GLN A 318 9.14 -14.92 -13.05
CA GLN A 318 8.37 -13.77 -12.63
C GLN A 318 8.54 -13.56 -11.12
N LYS A 319 9.15 -12.46 -10.71
CA LYS A 319 9.15 -11.99 -9.32
C LYS A 319 8.00 -11.02 -9.11
N TYR A 320 7.21 -11.27 -8.08
CA TYR A 320 6.25 -10.31 -7.57
C TYR A 320 6.84 -9.65 -6.33
N TYR A 321 6.99 -8.33 -6.40
CA TYR A 321 7.53 -7.54 -5.30
C TYR A 321 6.42 -7.09 -4.36
N GLU A 322 6.70 -6.93 -3.08
CA GLU A 322 5.89 -6.00 -2.28
C GLU A 322 6.22 -4.55 -2.67
N GLN A 323 5.28 -3.61 -2.51
CA GLN A 323 5.51 -2.20 -2.90
C GLN A 323 6.74 -1.62 -2.17
N GLU A 324 6.85 -1.85 -0.86
CA GLU A 324 7.98 -1.40 -0.05
C GLU A 324 9.29 -2.12 -0.40
N GLU A 325 9.23 -3.44 -0.68
CA GLU A 325 10.38 -4.22 -1.12
C GLU A 325 10.97 -3.64 -2.42
N LEU A 326 10.11 -3.28 -3.38
CA LEU A 326 10.54 -2.68 -4.63
C LEU A 326 11.20 -1.31 -4.42
N LYS A 327 10.57 -0.43 -3.61
CA LYS A 327 11.16 0.87 -3.26
C LYS A 327 12.54 0.69 -2.64
N PHE A 328 12.62 -0.15 -1.60
CA PHE A 328 13.87 -0.40 -0.87
C PHE A 328 14.96 -0.94 -1.79
N TYR A 329 14.62 -1.87 -2.67
CA TYR A 329 15.56 -2.40 -3.67
C TYR A 329 16.10 -1.30 -4.60
N ILE A 330 15.22 -0.45 -5.14
CA ILE A 330 15.63 0.66 -6.03
C ILE A 330 16.54 1.63 -5.29
N ASP A 331 16.11 2.08 -4.11
CA ASP A 331 16.82 3.08 -3.30
C ASP A 331 18.19 2.57 -2.86
N GLN A 332 18.29 1.30 -2.45
CA GLN A 332 19.55 0.70 -2.02
C GLN A 332 20.53 0.49 -3.18
N VAL A 333 20.04 0.13 -4.36
CA VAL A 333 20.92 -0.11 -5.53
C VAL A 333 21.41 1.21 -6.13
N LEU A 334 20.54 2.21 -6.22
CA LEU A 334 20.85 3.50 -6.85
C LEU A 334 21.37 4.55 -5.89
N GLU A 335 21.20 4.35 -4.57
CA GLU A 335 21.52 5.32 -3.51
C GLU A 335 20.80 6.67 -3.69
N VAL A 336 19.59 6.63 -4.28
CA VAL A 336 18.74 7.79 -4.56
C VAL A 336 17.30 7.47 -4.15
N ASP A 337 16.61 8.42 -3.51
CA ASP A 337 15.20 8.24 -3.12
C ASP A 337 14.28 8.17 -4.35
N SER A 338 13.63 7.02 -4.52
CA SER A 338 12.62 6.81 -5.56
C SER A 338 11.23 7.30 -5.12
N ILE A 339 10.50 7.91 -6.06
CA ILE A 339 9.19 8.51 -5.84
C ILE A 339 8.09 7.59 -6.41
N PRO A 340 7.15 7.08 -5.58
CA PRO A 340 6.05 6.27 -6.08
C PRO A 340 5.04 7.12 -6.87
N ILE A 341 4.70 6.64 -8.06
CA ILE A 341 3.65 7.22 -8.90
C ILE A 341 2.48 6.27 -9.14
N GLY A 342 2.60 5.00 -8.72
CA GLY A 342 1.53 4.02 -8.70
C GLY A 342 2.03 2.69 -8.15
N LEU A 343 1.13 1.70 -8.09
CA LEU A 343 1.48 0.33 -7.68
C LEU A 343 2.58 -0.24 -8.59
N GLY A 344 3.74 -0.52 -8.01
CA GLY A 344 4.88 -1.11 -8.70
C GLY A 344 5.62 -0.17 -9.64
N ILE A 345 5.41 1.15 -9.54
CA ILE A 345 5.96 2.14 -10.48
C ILE A 345 6.58 3.31 -9.72
N TYR A 346 7.87 3.54 -9.99
CA TYR A 346 8.70 4.52 -9.32
C TYR A 346 9.43 5.42 -10.32
N LEU A 347 9.59 6.69 -9.95
CA LEU A 347 10.47 7.65 -10.63
C LEU A 347 11.73 7.88 -9.80
N VAL A 348 12.89 7.91 -10.46
CA VAL A 348 14.17 8.26 -9.84
C VAL A 348 14.76 9.45 -10.60
N PHE A 349 14.89 10.58 -9.92
CA PHE A 349 15.38 11.82 -10.51
C PHE A 349 16.89 11.96 -10.35
N ARG A 350 17.58 12.43 -11.39
CA ARG A 350 19.01 12.73 -11.37
C ARG A 350 19.33 13.96 -10.53
N ASP A 351 18.49 14.98 -10.61
CA ASP A 351 18.61 16.21 -9.84
C ASP A 351 17.58 16.22 -8.70
N GLU A 352 18.08 16.35 -7.48
CA GLU A 352 17.24 16.46 -6.28
C GLU A 352 16.34 17.71 -6.33
N MET A 353 16.78 18.81 -6.95
CA MET A 353 15.94 20.02 -7.06
C MET A 353 14.71 19.77 -7.93
N GLU A 354 14.86 19.06 -9.05
CA GLU A 354 13.74 18.65 -9.90
C GLU A 354 12.85 17.63 -9.19
N ALA A 355 13.44 16.70 -8.43
CA ALA A 355 12.69 15.77 -7.59
C ALA A 355 11.81 16.52 -6.56
N GLN A 356 12.36 17.54 -5.90
CA GLN A 356 11.62 18.36 -4.93
C GLN A 356 10.56 19.24 -5.58
N LYS A 357 10.85 19.80 -6.76
CA LYS A 357 9.88 20.55 -7.57
C LYS A 357 8.68 19.66 -7.95
N PHE A 358 8.96 18.42 -8.39
CA PHE A 358 7.92 17.42 -8.68
C PHE A 358 7.12 17.02 -7.44
N ARG A 359 7.76 16.83 -6.28
CA ARG A 359 7.04 16.53 -5.02
C ARG A 359 6.14 17.70 -4.61
N ALA A 360 6.62 18.94 -4.71
CA ALA A 360 5.87 20.12 -4.32
C ALA A 360 4.67 20.41 -5.25
N SER A 361 4.80 20.15 -6.56
CA SER A 361 3.70 20.37 -7.51
C SER A 361 2.49 19.45 -7.25
N ARG A 362 2.71 18.25 -6.70
CA ARG A 362 1.63 17.30 -6.35
C ARG A 362 0.66 17.77 -5.27
N PHE A 363 1.04 18.80 -4.51
CA PHE A 363 0.21 19.33 -3.41
C PHE A 363 -0.36 20.71 -3.71
N HIS A 364 -0.17 21.21 -4.93
CA HIS A 364 -0.71 22.50 -5.36
C HIS A 364 -2.22 22.41 -5.54
N SER A 365 -2.97 23.22 -4.81
CA SER A 365 -4.41 23.30 -4.94
C SER A 365 -4.83 24.35 -5.95
N ARG A 366 -5.81 24.05 -6.79
CA ARG A 366 -6.32 25.04 -7.76
C ARG A 366 -6.96 26.24 -7.05
N ALA A 367 -6.49 27.44 -7.37
CA ALA A 367 -7.08 28.71 -6.94
C ALA A 367 -7.64 29.45 -8.16
N LYS A 368 -8.74 30.18 -7.97
CA LYS A 368 -9.30 31.06 -9.00
C LYS A 368 -8.87 32.48 -8.70
N THR A 369 -8.43 33.20 -9.72
CA THR A 369 -8.15 34.63 -9.59
C THR A 369 -9.44 35.35 -9.19
N PRO A 370 -9.41 36.21 -8.15
CA PRO A 370 -10.59 36.92 -7.67
C PRO A 370 -11.29 37.72 -8.77
N ARG A 371 -12.62 37.72 -8.74
CA ARG A 371 -13.44 38.43 -9.75
C ARG A 371 -13.42 39.93 -9.49
N LEU A 372 -13.47 40.70 -10.56
CA LEU A 372 -13.58 42.15 -10.50
C LEU A 372 -14.98 42.55 -10.02
N ILE A 373 -15.06 43.39 -9.01
CA ILE A 373 -16.30 43.83 -8.35
C ILE A 373 -16.83 45.11 -9.01
N THR A 374 -15.92 45.97 -9.47
CA THR A 374 -16.26 47.28 -10.05
C THR A 374 -15.42 47.56 -11.29
N LYS A 375 -16.05 48.12 -12.33
CA LYS A 375 -15.36 48.67 -13.49
C LYS A 375 -14.80 50.05 -13.16
N VAL A 376 -13.52 50.12 -12.86
CA VAL A 376 -12.79 51.37 -12.66
C VAL A 376 -11.97 51.64 -13.92
N ARG A 377 -12.19 52.77 -14.61
CA ARG A 377 -11.47 53.13 -15.85
C ARG A 377 -9.96 52.96 -15.74
N ARG A 378 -9.40 53.34 -14.60
CA ARG A 378 -7.97 53.23 -14.30
C ARG A 378 -7.45 51.78 -14.27
N PHE A 379 -8.29 50.79 -13.94
CA PHE A 379 -7.89 49.39 -14.00
C PHE A 379 -8.02 48.84 -15.43
N GLU A 380 -9.10 49.18 -16.14
CA GLU A 380 -9.33 48.75 -17.53
C GLU A 380 -8.17 49.15 -18.46
N ASP A 381 -7.63 50.36 -18.28
CA ASP A 381 -6.47 50.86 -19.05
C ASP A 381 -5.19 50.00 -18.87
N TYR A 382 -5.07 49.29 -17.73
CA TYR A 382 -3.88 48.52 -17.36
C TYR A 382 -4.15 47.03 -17.14
N GLU A 383 -5.34 46.53 -17.49
CA GLU A 383 -5.77 45.15 -17.20
C GLU A 383 -4.77 44.13 -17.77
N HIS A 384 -4.40 44.28 -19.04
CA HIS A 384 -3.40 43.43 -19.71
C HIS A 384 -2.03 43.43 -19.02
N LEU A 385 -1.66 44.52 -18.36
CA LEU A 385 -0.39 44.69 -17.67
C LEU A 385 -0.44 44.10 -16.25
N LEU A 386 -1.58 44.20 -15.58
CA LEU A 386 -1.82 43.70 -14.22
C LEU A 386 -2.23 42.22 -14.18
N GLN A 387 -2.78 41.68 -15.27
CA GLN A 387 -3.23 40.28 -15.34
C GLN A 387 -2.09 39.28 -15.02
N PRO A 388 -0.87 39.36 -15.60
CA PRO A 388 0.23 38.47 -15.22
C PRO A 388 0.60 38.55 -13.74
N LEU A 389 0.44 39.73 -13.11
CA LEU A 389 0.67 39.91 -11.68
C LEU A 389 -0.41 39.23 -10.83
N MET A 390 -1.67 39.32 -11.26
CA MET A 390 -2.81 38.65 -10.62
C MET A 390 -2.71 37.13 -10.73
N GLU A 391 -2.34 36.62 -11.90
CA GLU A 391 -2.10 35.18 -12.15
C GLU A 391 -0.95 34.67 -11.29
N PHE A 392 0.17 35.40 -11.24
CA PHE A 392 1.30 35.06 -10.37
C PHE A 392 0.90 34.97 -8.90
N TYR A 393 0.16 35.97 -8.40
CA TYR A 393 -0.31 35.94 -7.01
C TYR A 393 -1.25 34.76 -6.79
N THR A 394 -2.17 34.50 -7.73
CA THR A 394 -3.10 33.35 -7.67
C THR A 394 -2.34 32.02 -7.54
N GLU A 395 -1.24 31.86 -8.27
CA GLU A 395 -0.43 30.65 -8.25
C GLU A 395 0.46 30.52 -7.00
N ARG A 396 1.04 31.65 -6.54
CA ARG A 396 2.11 31.66 -5.52
C ARG A 396 1.68 32.14 -4.15
N GLY A 397 0.46 32.68 -4.01
CA GLY A 397 -0.06 33.26 -2.77
C GLY A 397 0.77 34.43 -2.23
N ARG A 398 1.55 35.09 -3.09
CA ARG A 398 2.43 36.21 -2.71
C ARG A 398 2.76 37.08 -3.92
N LEU A 399 3.27 38.27 -3.65
CA LEU A 399 3.84 39.13 -4.69
C LEU A 399 5.16 38.56 -5.26
N PRO A 400 5.48 38.85 -6.54
CA PRO A 400 6.72 38.44 -7.15
C PRO A 400 7.95 39.10 -6.51
N ALA A 401 9.05 38.36 -6.44
CA ALA A 401 10.40 38.86 -6.24
C ALA A 401 11.02 39.29 -7.58
N LYS A 402 12.20 39.89 -7.52
CA LYS A 402 12.93 40.34 -8.71
C LYS A 402 13.28 39.14 -9.61
N GLY A 403 12.90 39.23 -10.89
CA GLY A 403 13.17 38.22 -11.92
C GLY A 403 12.10 37.14 -12.06
N GLU A 404 11.06 37.12 -11.22
CA GLU A 404 10.02 36.08 -11.26
C GLU A 404 8.89 36.38 -12.25
N LEU A 405 8.77 37.62 -12.73
CA LEU A 405 7.68 38.04 -13.61
C LEU A 405 8.22 38.61 -14.94
N ARG A 406 7.74 38.07 -16.06
CA ARG A 406 8.23 38.41 -17.41
C ARG A 406 8.04 39.89 -17.77
N ASN A 407 6.91 40.49 -17.38
CA ASN A 407 6.60 41.90 -17.62
C ASN A 407 7.01 42.82 -16.46
N GLU A 408 8.00 42.43 -15.63
CA GLU A 408 8.47 43.20 -14.48
C GLU A 408 8.87 44.64 -14.84
N VAL A 409 9.57 44.85 -15.96
CA VAL A 409 10.06 46.18 -16.37
C VAL A 409 8.89 47.11 -16.64
N GLN A 410 7.94 46.68 -17.47
CA GLN A 410 6.76 47.46 -17.86
C GLN A 410 5.90 47.81 -16.63
N LEU A 411 5.69 46.84 -15.73
CA LEU A 411 4.95 47.07 -14.48
C LEU A 411 5.63 48.09 -13.56
N LYS A 412 6.97 48.08 -13.50
CA LYS A 412 7.72 49.02 -12.67
C LYS A 412 7.83 50.40 -13.29
N GLU A 413 7.84 50.52 -14.61
CA GLU A 413 7.79 51.82 -15.28
C GLU A 413 6.48 52.56 -14.99
N GLU A 414 5.35 51.85 -15.07
CA GLU A 414 4.03 52.44 -14.82
C GLU A 414 3.73 52.64 -13.32
N PHE A 415 3.95 51.60 -12.50
CA PHE A 415 3.50 51.59 -11.10
C PHE A 415 4.62 51.74 -10.07
N ARG A 416 5.89 51.84 -10.49
CA ARG A 416 7.12 51.89 -9.66
C ARG A 416 7.45 50.59 -8.91
N SER A 417 6.47 49.82 -8.45
CA SER A 417 6.68 48.55 -7.72
C SER A 417 5.49 47.61 -7.79
N PHE A 418 5.71 46.31 -7.59
CA PHE A 418 4.64 45.29 -7.53
C PHE A 418 3.60 45.60 -6.45
N ARG A 419 4.01 46.12 -5.28
CA ARG A 419 3.07 46.49 -4.21
C ARG A 419 2.12 47.60 -4.65
N GLN A 420 2.62 48.59 -5.39
CA GLN A 420 1.79 49.70 -5.86
C GLN A 420 0.88 49.26 -7.02
N ALA A 421 1.38 48.41 -7.92
CA ALA A 421 0.56 47.77 -8.95
C ALA A 421 -0.58 46.96 -8.32
N PHE A 422 -0.28 46.16 -7.30
CA PHE A 422 -1.29 45.33 -6.62
C PHE A 422 -2.30 46.14 -5.80
N LYS A 423 -1.94 47.34 -5.31
CA LYS A 423 -2.92 48.26 -4.72
C LYS A 423 -4.00 48.69 -5.71
N VAL A 424 -3.70 48.75 -7.01
CA VAL A 424 -4.70 49.03 -8.05
C VAL A 424 -5.62 47.83 -8.23
N VAL A 425 -5.09 46.60 -8.15
CA VAL A 425 -5.89 45.36 -8.14
C VAL A 425 -6.86 45.36 -6.95
N LEU A 426 -6.39 45.68 -5.75
CA LEU A 426 -7.21 45.74 -4.53
C LEU A 426 -8.32 46.82 -4.57
N GLN A 427 -8.27 47.78 -5.50
CA GLN A 427 -9.38 48.72 -5.70
C GLN A 427 -10.58 48.09 -6.42
N VAL A 428 -10.36 46.97 -7.12
CA VAL A 428 -11.36 46.30 -7.96
C VAL A 428 -11.64 44.86 -7.54
N THR A 429 -10.97 44.33 -6.52
CA THR A 429 -11.14 42.98 -5.94
C THR A 429 -11.28 43.02 -4.43
N TYR A 430 -11.78 41.94 -3.80
CA TYR A 430 -11.82 41.82 -2.34
C TYR A 430 -10.45 41.37 -1.82
N GLU A 431 -9.95 42.00 -0.76
CA GLU A 431 -8.69 41.64 -0.12
C GLU A 431 -8.76 40.23 0.49
N ASP A 432 -9.89 39.88 1.12
CA ASP A 432 -10.14 38.56 1.72
C ASP A 432 -9.95 37.41 0.72
N ASP A 433 -10.32 37.60 -0.56
CA ASP A 433 -10.13 36.57 -1.59
C ASP A 433 -8.63 36.27 -1.82
N TRP A 434 -7.78 37.29 -1.75
CA TRP A 434 -6.33 37.14 -1.89
C TRP A 434 -5.68 36.55 -0.63
N ASP A 435 -6.21 36.88 0.55
CA ASP A 435 -5.78 36.27 1.81
C ASP A 435 -6.13 34.78 1.84
N MET A 436 -7.30 34.39 1.33
CA MET A 436 -7.67 32.98 1.16
C MET A 436 -6.71 32.23 0.22
N ILE A 437 -6.28 32.85 -0.88
CA ILE A 437 -5.27 32.27 -1.79
C ILE A 437 -3.94 32.10 -1.07
N THR A 438 -3.52 33.12 -0.32
CA THR A 438 -2.29 33.09 0.50
C THR A 438 -2.33 31.94 1.50
N GLU A 439 -3.42 31.80 2.24
CA GLU A 439 -3.58 30.74 3.24
C GLU A 439 -3.65 29.35 2.60
N LYS A 440 -4.37 29.20 1.48
CA LYS A 440 -4.38 27.95 0.71
C LYS A 440 -2.97 27.54 0.29
N ARG A 441 -2.17 28.49 -0.20
CA ARG A 441 -0.79 28.22 -0.61
C ARG A 441 0.11 27.87 0.57
N ARG A 442 -0.10 28.50 1.73
CA ARG A 442 0.59 28.11 2.98
C ARG A 442 0.27 26.66 3.33
N GLN A 443 -0.99 26.27 3.31
CA GLN A 443 -1.42 24.91 3.62
C GLN A 443 -0.80 23.87 2.68
N ASP A 444 -0.74 24.14 1.38
CA ASP A 444 -0.09 23.27 0.40
C ASP A 444 1.40 23.07 0.67
N LEU A 445 2.11 24.14 1.04
CA LEU A 445 3.53 24.06 1.40
C LEU A 445 3.74 23.31 2.72
N LEU A 446 2.86 23.49 3.71
CA LEU A 446 2.91 22.72 4.94
C LEU A 446 2.68 21.23 4.69
N LEU A 447 1.71 20.89 3.84
CA LEU A 447 1.43 19.52 3.42
C LEU A 447 2.65 18.89 2.76
N TYR A 448 3.27 19.59 1.81
CA TYR A 448 4.52 19.17 1.17
C TYR A 448 5.65 18.93 2.18
N LEU A 449 5.90 19.87 3.09
CA LEU A 449 6.98 19.77 4.08
C LEU A 449 6.71 18.68 5.13
N ALA A 450 5.45 18.47 5.51
CA ALA A 450 5.02 17.43 6.43
C ALA A 450 5.25 16.04 5.80
N LEU A 451 4.80 15.84 4.56
CA LEU A 451 4.95 14.55 3.86
C LEU A 451 6.40 14.27 3.46
N SER A 452 7.23 15.29 3.30
CA SER A 452 8.67 15.11 3.08
C SER A 452 9.40 14.52 4.29
N GLN A 453 8.76 14.42 5.45
CA GLN A 453 9.33 13.83 6.67
C GLN A 453 9.38 12.29 6.65
N PHE A 454 8.56 11.63 5.83
CA PHE A 454 8.53 10.16 5.75
C PHE A 454 9.84 9.57 5.21
N ASP A 455 10.58 10.35 4.41
CA ASP A 455 11.89 9.99 3.91
C ASP A 455 12.95 10.91 4.57
N ARG A 456 13.49 11.84 3.79
CA ARG A 456 14.38 12.90 4.24
C ARG A 456 13.81 14.24 3.82
N ARG A 457 13.44 15.07 4.80
CA ARG A 457 13.03 16.45 4.55
C ARG A 457 14.17 17.20 3.83
N PRO A 458 13.89 17.90 2.71
CA PRO A 458 14.91 18.57 1.93
C PRO A 458 15.65 19.63 2.75
N LYS A 459 16.94 19.81 2.48
CA LYS A 459 17.67 20.97 2.99
C LYS A 459 17.29 22.18 2.17
N MET A 460 17.41 23.38 2.75
CA MET A 460 17.09 24.62 2.04
C MET A 460 17.82 24.72 0.69
N ARG A 461 19.07 24.25 0.57
CA ARG A 461 19.83 24.26 -0.69
C ARG A 461 19.23 23.39 -1.80
N GLU A 462 18.55 22.31 -1.44
CA GLU A 462 17.94 21.29 -2.32
C GLU A 462 16.57 21.75 -2.87
N LEU A 463 16.01 22.86 -2.37
CA LEU A 463 14.77 23.44 -2.87
C LEU A 463 15.01 24.35 -4.08
N SER A 464 14.02 24.43 -4.98
CA SER A 464 14.08 25.37 -6.11
C SER A 464 14.09 26.84 -5.62
N PRO A 465 14.65 27.79 -6.39
CA PRO A 465 14.66 29.22 -6.05
C PRO A 465 13.26 29.76 -5.73
N GLU A 466 12.26 29.34 -6.49
CA GLU A 466 10.89 29.79 -6.36
C GLU A 466 10.27 29.26 -5.06
N VAL A 467 10.49 27.98 -4.71
CA VAL A 467 10.00 27.40 -3.44
C VAL A 467 10.70 28.03 -2.24
N LYS A 468 12.01 28.31 -2.33
CA LYS A 468 12.74 29.06 -1.28
C LYS A 468 12.09 30.42 -1.04
N GLN A 469 11.74 31.12 -2.10
CA GLN A 469 11.13 32.44 -2.02
C GLN A 469 9.70 32.37 -1.49
N ASP A 470 8.91 31.37 -1.88
CA ASP A 470 7.59 31.10 -1.30
C ASP A 470 7.69 30.91 0.22
N ILE A 471 8.57 30.01 0.67
CA ILE A 471 8.70 29.71 2.10
C ILE A 471 9.13 30.95 2.89
N LYS A 472 10.08 31.72 2.36
CA LYS A 472 10.54 32.96 2.99
C LYS A 472 9.43 34.00 3.09
N SER A 473 8.69 34.22 2.01
CA SER A 473 7.62 35.23 1.97
C SER A 473 6.41 34.83 2.82
N LEU A 474 6.04 33.56 2.83
CA LEU A 474 4.85 33.07 3.51
C LEU A 474 5.13 32.78 4.99
N PHE A 475 6.24 32.11 5.33
CA PHE A 475 6.51 31.67 6.71
C PHE A 475 7.63 32.45 7.40
N GLY A 476 8.27 33.39 6.72
CA GLY A 476 9.43 34.14 7.21
C GLY A 476 10.74 33.35 7.15
N SER A 477 10.73 32.08 7.60
CA SER A 477 11.91 31.20 7.56
C SER A 477 11.56 29.74 7.29
N TYR A 478 12.52 28.99 6.75
CA TYR A 478 12.40 27.54 6.52
C TYR A 478 12.12 26.77 7.81
N ASN A 479 12.83 27.09 8.89
CA ASN A 479 12.64 26.43 10.17
C ASN A 479 11.24 26.64 10.74
N SER A 480 10.67 27.85 10.59
CA SER A 480 9.31 28.12 11.05
C SER A 480 8.28 27.29 10.28
N ALA A 481 8.44 27.16 8.96
CA ALA A 481 7.58 26.30 8.14
C ALA A 481 7.69 24.82 8.55
N CYS A 482 8.90 24.32 8.82
CA CYS A 482 9.12 22.96 9.31
C CYS A 482 8.42 22.69 10.64
N VAL A 483 8.55 23.60 11.62
CA VAL A 483 7.89 23.45 12.93
C VAL A 483 6.37 23.38 12.80
N MET A 484 5.79 24.21 11.92
CA MET A 484 4.34 24.15 11.64
C MET A 484 3.95 22.84 10.94
N ALA A 485 4.75 22.36 10.00
CA ALA A 485 4.52 21.10 9.30
C ALA A 485 4.61 19.89 10.24
N ASP A 486 5.56 19.90 11.18
CA ASP A 486 5.72 18.85 12.20
C ASP A 486 4.52 18.82 13.16
N ALA A 487 4.03 19.99 13.58
CA ALA A 487 2.83 20.08 14.40
C ALA A 487 1.60 19.52 13.68
N MET A 488 1.46 19.80 12.38
CA MET A 488 0.39 19.26 11.54
C MET A 488 0.50 17.75 11.37
N LEU A 489 1.70 17.21 11.15
CA LEU A 489 1.94 15.77 11.05
C LEU A 489 1.64 15.04 12.36
N TYR A 490 1.99 15.63 13.51
CA TYR A 490 1.63 15.05 14.81
C TYR A 490 0.11 14.96 15.01
N GLN A 491 -0.64 15.99 14.59
CA GLN A 491 -2.10 16.00 14.70
C GLN A 491 -2.77 14.92 13.83
N VAL A 492 -2.17 14.57 12.68
CA VAL A 492 -2.74 13.59 11.73
C VAL A 492 -2.87 12.19 12.35
N GLY A 493 -2.02 11.87 13.33
CA GLY A 493 -2.06 10.61 14.07
C GLY A 493 -3.23 10.48 15.05
N ASN A 494 -3.92 11.58 15.36
CA ASN A 494 -5.08 11.56 16.25
C ASN A 494 -6.38 11.29 15.48
N LEU A 495 -6.84 10.03 15.54
CA LEU A 495 -8.05 9.59 14.84
C LEU A 495 -9.34 10.27 15.32
N GLU A 496 -9.38 10.79 16.54
CA GLU A 496 -10.54 11.55 17.02
C GLU A 496 -10.66 12.89 16.29
N ILE A 497 -9.52 13.56 16.05
CA ILE A 497 -9.49 14.80 15.25
C ILE A 497 -9.91 14.50 13.81
N ILE A 498 -9.37 13.44 13.21
CA ILE A 498 -9.76 13.02 11.85
C ILE A 498 -11.25 12.71 11.78
N ALA A 499 -11.80 11.99 12.76
CA ALA A 499 -13.22 11.72 12.85
C ALA A 499 -14.05 13.01 12.93
N GLN A 500 -13.69 13.94 13.79
CA GLN A 500 -14.39 15.23 13.93
C GLN A 500 -14.35 16.05 12.63
N LEU A 501 -13.20 16.11 11.96
CA LEU A 501 -13.05 16.82 10.70
C LEU A 501 -13.91 16.19 9.60
N CYS A 502 -13.88 14.86 9.48
CA CYS A 502 -14.73 14.13 8.54
C CYS A 502 -16.23 14.36 8.81
N GLN A 503 -16.65 14.40 10.07
CA GLN A 503 -18.04 14.66 10.44
C GLN A 503 -18.46 16.10 10.17
N LYS A 504 -17.54 17.07 10.24
CA LYS A 504 -17.78 18.48 9.94
C LYS A 504 -17.76 18.81 8.44
N GLN A 505 -17.19 17.94 7.59
CA GLN A 505 -17.14 18.21 6.15
C GLN A 505 -18.55 18.39 5.56
N THR A 506 -18.70 19.36 4.67
CA THR A 506 -19.93 19.56 3.89
C THR A 506 -19.93 18.74 2.61
N LEU A 507 -18.74 18.44 2.09
CA LEU A 507 -18.53 17.64 0.89
C LEU A 507 -18.17 16.20 1.26
N GLY A 508 -18.76 15.23 0.55
CA GLY A 508 -18.53 13.81 0.77
C GLY A 508 -19.63 13.10 1.56
N ARG A 509 -19.80 11.81 1.27
CA ARG A 509 -20.76 10.94 1.94
C ARG A 509 -20.19 10.45 3.27
N LYS A 510 -20.86 10.83 4.35
CA LYS A 510 -20.52 10.38 5.71
C LYS A 510 -21.10 9.01 5.96
N LEU A 511 -20.23 8.07 6.31
CA LEU A 511 -20.58 6.74 6.79
C LEU A 511 -20.24 6.65 8.29
N LYS A 512 -20.68 5.58 8.95
CA LYS A 512 -20.50 5.38 10.40
C LYS A 512 -19.07 5.65 10.88
N ASN A 513 -18.08 5.16 10.14
CA ASN A 513 -16.66 5.23 10.51
C ASN A 513 -15.74 5.68 9.36
N SER A 514 -16.33 6.26 8.31
CA SER A 514 -15.56 6.72 7.16
C SER A 514 -16.23 7.85 6.40
N LEU A 515 -15.43 8.64 5.68
CA LEU A 515 -15.89 9.63 4.73
C LEU A 515 -15.54 9.15 3.33
N LEU A 516 -16.52 9.15 2.43
CA LEU A 516 -16.32 8.80 1.03
C LEU A 516 -16.42 10.07 0.18
N ILE A 517 -15.43 10.33 -0.67
CA ILE A 517 -15.41 11.49 -1.57
C ILE A 517 -15.05 11.06 -2.97
N HIS A 518 -15.45 11.84 -3.97
CA HIS A 518 -14.81 11.81 -5.27
C HIS A 518 -13.45 12.52 -5.22
N ILE A 519 -12.48 12.10 -6.04
CA ILE A 519 -11.12 12.65 -6.04
C ILE A 519 -11.08 14.16 -6.35
N SER A 520 -12.05 14.67 -7.12
CA SER A 520 -12.20 16.11 -7.39
C SER A 520 -12.45 16.97 -6.15
N VAL A 521 -12.88 16.37 -5.04
CA VAL A 521 -13.14 17.04 -3.76
C VAL A 521 -11.87 17.10 -2.88
N LEU A 522 -10.85 16.28 -3.16
CA LEU A 522 -9.67 16.16 -2.29
C LEU A 522 -8.98 17.50 -2.02
N GLU A 523 -8.78 18.33 -3.06
CA GLU A 523 -8.17 19.67 -2.94
C GLU A 523 -9.03 20.70 -2.20
N LYS A 524 -10.32 20.39 -1.96
CA LYS A 524 -11.28 21.24 -1.25
C LYS A 524 -11.43 20.85 0.23
N LEU A 525 -10.85 19.72 0.63
CA LEU A 525 -10.91 19.26 2.02
C LEU A 525 -9.98 20.08 2.94
N GLU A 526 -10.30 20.02 4.23
CA GLU A 526 -9.44 20.51 5.30
C GLU A 526 -8.01 19.96 5.18
N PRO A 527 -6.97 20.78 5.43
CA PRO A 527 -5.57 20.40 5.23
C PRO A 527 -5.16 19.11 5.93
N LEU A 528 -5.69 18.86 7.13
CA LEU A 528 -5.35 17.66 7.89
C LEU A 528 -5.90 16.38 7.25
N LEU A 529 -7.06 16.44 6.59
CA LEU A 529 -7.59 15.31 5.82
C LEU A 529 -6.75 15.09 4.56
N ARG A 530 -6.36 16.17 3.87
CA ARG A 530 -5.42 16.09 2.74
C ARG A 530 -4.09 15.47 3.14
N LEU A 531 -3.57 15.81 4.32
CA LEU A 531 -2.36 15.19 4.89
C LEU A 531 -2.58 13.72 5.21
N TYR A 532 -3.74 13.36 5.77
CA TYR A 532 -4.08 11.99 6.08
C TYR A 532 -4.12 11.08 4.83
N GLU A 533 -4.70 11.56 3.72
CA GLU A 533 -4.61 10.89 2.41
C GLU A 533 -3.18 10.90 1.87
N GLY A 534 -2.49 12.03 2.01
CA GLY A 534 -1.11 12.24 1.60
C GLY A 534 -0.13 11.23 2.21
N CYS A 535 -0.34 10.81 3.46
CA CYS A 535 0.48 9.78 4.10
C CYS A 535 0.43 8.45 3.31
N ALA A 536 -0.72 8.11 2.75
CA ALA A 536 -0.89 6.91 1.93
C ALA A 536 -0.30 7.10 0.53
N SER A 537 -0.69 8.18 -0.16
CA SER A 537 -0.30 8.43 -1.55
C SER A 537 1.18 8.78 -1.72
N ARG A 538 1.83 9.36 -0.69
CA ARG A 538 3.27 9.64 -0.68
C ARG A 538 4.09 8.36 -0.57
N THR A 539 3.64 7.42 0.24
CA THR A 539 4.45 6.25 0.62
C THR A 539 4.24 5.09 -0.36
N VAL A 540 2.99 4.84 -0.73
CA VAL A 540 2.60 3.71 -1.56
C VAL A 540 2.24 4.15 -2.97
N GLY A 541 1.68 5.37 -3.13
CA GLY A 541 1.05 5.82 -4.37
C GLY A 541 -0.48 5.65 -4.32
N ARG A 542 -1.18 6.36 -5.21
CA ARG A 542 -2.62 6.14 -5.41
C ARG A 542 -2.85 4.93 -6.31
N LEU A 543 -4.03 4.33 -6.19
CA LEU A 543 -4.53 3.46 -7.25
C LEU A 543 -4.75 4.30 -8.50
N GLU A 544 -4.30 3.78 -9.64
CA GLU A 544 -4.42 4.43 -10.93
C GLU A 544 -5.90 4.63 -11.28
N GLU A 545 -6.23 5.78 -11.87
CA GLU A 545 -7.60 6.16 -12.27
C GLU A 545 -8.64 6.16 -11.13
N ALA A 546 -8.23 5.92 -9.88
CA ALA A 546 -9.14 5.93 -8.75
C ALA A 546 -9.85 7.27 -8.63
N ASN A 547 -11.17 7.22 -8.74
CA ASN A 547 -12.03 8.38 -8.73
C ASN A 547 -12.75 8.55 -7.38
N VAL A 548 -12.76 7.54 -6.52
CA VAL A 548 -13.36 7.63 -5.18
C VAL A 548 -12.35 7.29 -4.09
N ILE A 549 -12.32 8.09 -3.02
CA ILE A 549 -11.42 7.94 -1.88
C ILE A 549 -12.24 7.77 -0.60
N GLN A 550 -11.91 6.76 0.19
CA GLN A 550 -12.48 6.51 1.51
C GLN A 550 -11.46 6.80 2.61
N PHE A 551 -11.82 7.71 3.50
CA PHE A 551 -11.08 8.04 4.72
C PHE A 551 -11.67 7.23 5.87
N SER A 552 -10.92 6.30 6.46
CA SER A 552 -11.36 5.54 7.63
C SER A 552 -10.67 6.04 8.88
N TRP A 553 -11.44 6.30 9.94
CA TRP A 553 -10.90 6.67 11.27
C TRP A 553 -11.12 5.59 12.34
N ARG A 554 -11.80 4.47 12.04
CA ARG A 554 -11.85 3.33 12.96
C ARG A 554 -10.50 2.62 13.07
N ILE A 555 -9.83 2.51 11.93
CA ILE A 555 -8.46 2.01 11.77
C ILE A 555 -7.78 3.01 10.85
N PRO A 556 -6.50 3.37 11.09
CA PRO A 556 -5.84 4.36 10.27
C PRO A 556 -5.65 3.83 8.84
N LYS A 557 -6.53 4.21 7.91
CA LYS A 557 -6.63 3.55 6.60
C LYS A 557 -7.22 4.48 5.54
N ILE A 558 -6.63 4.43 4.35
CA ILE A 558 -7.17 5.01 3.12
C ILE A 558 -7.58 3.87 2.18
N THR A 559 -8.76 4.00 1.56
CA THR A 559 -9.16 3.13 0.44
C THR A 559 -9.31 3.97 -0.82
N TYR A 560 -8.68 3.54 -1.90
CA TYR A 560 -8.96 4.02 -3.25
C TYR A 560 -9.91 3.04 -3.95
N LEU A 561 -10.90 3.58 -4.66
CA LEU A 561 -11.90 2.84 -5.41
C LEU A 561 -11.93 3.39 -6.84
N TYR A 562 -12.00 2.49 -7.80
CA TYR A 562 -12.08 2.83 -9.21
C TYR A 562 -13.38 2.35 -9.83
N TYR A 563 -14.10 3.30 -10.44
CA TYR A 563 -15.36 3.11 -11.16
C TYR A 563 -15.18 3.64 -12.60
N PRO A 564 -14.84 2.82 -13.61
CA PRO A 564 -14.47 3.30 -14.94
C PRO A 564 -15.50 4.26 -15.56
N ASP A 565 -16.77 3.90 -15.46
CA ASP A 565 -17.88 4.64 -16.06
C ASP A 565 -18.56 5.57 -15.04
N PHE A 566 -17.80 6.21 -14.13
CA PHE A 566 -18.35 7.00 -13.03
C PHE A 566 -19.33 8.09 -13.49
N ASP A 567 -19.02 8.78 -14.60
CA ASP A 567 -19.84 9.85 -15.16
C ASP A 567 -20.90 9.34 -16.14
N ASP A 568 -20.67 8.21 -16.80
CA ASP A 568 -21.55 7.72 -17.87
C ASP A 568 -22.63 6.74 -17.37
N ASN A 569 -22.33 5.98 -16.32
CA ASN A 569 -23.24 5.01 -15.73
C ASN A 569 -23.85 5.57 -14.42
N PRO A 570 -25.19 5.60 -14.26
CA PRO A 570 -25.85 6.01 -13.01
C PRO A 570 -25.34 5.26 -11.76
N HIS A 571 -25.16 3.95 -11.88
CA HIS A 571 -24.68 3.07 -10.82
C HIS A 571 -23.49 2.25 -11.31
N PRO A 572 -22.31 2.90 -11.43
CA PRO A 572 -21.14 2.25 -11.96
C PRO A 572 -20.71 1.10 -11.03
N ILE A 573 -20.26 0.00 -11.63
CA ILE A 573 -19.71 -1.14 -10.90
C ILE A 573 -18.31 -0.79 -10.40
N LEU A 574 -17.98 -1.24 -9.19
CA LEU A 574 -16.61 -1.15 -8.67
C LEU A 574 -15.74 -2.07 -9.52
N HIS A 575 -14.71 -1.53 -10.17
CA HIS A 575 -13.74 -2.32 -10.94
C HIS A 575 -12.60 -2.78 -10.04
N SER A 576 -12.02 -1.87 -9.27
CA SER A 576 -10.88 -2.21 -8.41
C SER A 576 -10.85 -1.40 -7.13
N ARG A 577 -10.25 -2.00 -6.10
CA ARG A 577 -10.13 -1.43 -4.77
C ARG A 577 -8.73 -1.62 -4.25
N MET A 578 -8.13 -0.56 -3.74
CA MET A 578 -6.84 -0.60 -3.06
C MET A 578 -6.98 -0.02 -1.64
N GLN A 579 -6.64 -0.80 -0.63
CA GLN A 579 -6.67 -0.40 0.77
C GLN A 579 -5.24 -0.29 1.30
N ILE A 580 -4.92 0.85 1.91
CA ILE A 580 -3.62 1.10 2.54
C ILE A 580 -3.83 1.33 4.02
N GLN A 581 -3.27 0.46 4.86
CA GLN A 581 -3.22 0.68 6.30
C GLN A 581 -2.04 1.59 6.64
N LEU A 582 -2.27 2.72 7.31
CA LEU A 582 -1.21 3.73 7.51
C LEU A 582 -0.23 3.37 8.64
N ASN A 583 -0.55 2.38 9.47
CA ASN A 583 0.28 1.95 10.61
C ASN A 583 1.45 1.04 10.19
N ASN A 584 1.24 0.22 9.16
CA ASN A 584 2.22 -0.76 8.68
C ASN A 584 2.35 -0.74 7.15
N LEU A 585 1.70 0.22 6.49
CA LEU A 585 1.72 0.44 5.04
C LEU A 585 1.22 -0.74 4.20
N ARG A 586 0.60 -1.75 4.84
CA ARG A 586 0.07 -2.93 4.16
C ARG A 586 -0.97 -2.53 3.13
N VAL A 587 -0.75 -3.01 1.90
CA VAL A 587 -1.63 -2.82 0.76
C VAL A 587 -2.47 -4.08 0.54
N ASN A 588 -3.78 -3.93 0.43
CA ASN A 588 -4.66 -4.98 -0.09
C ASN A 588 -5.33 -4.46 -1.36
N HIS A 589 -5.14 -5.18 -2.47
CA HIS A 589 -5.82 -4.90 -3.73
C HIS A 589 -6.94 -5.94 -3.95
N SER A 590 -8.04 -5.54 -4.57
CA SER A 590 -9.14 -6.43 -4.96
C SER A 590 -9.63 -6.02 -6.34
N ASP A 591 -9.81 -7.01 -7.20
CA ASP A 591 -10.37 -6.86 -8.54
C ASP A 591 -11.79 -7.43 -8.57
N TYR A 592 -12.65 -6.79 -9.35
CA TYR A 592 -14.08 -7.02 -9.44
C TYR A 592 -14.57 -7.16 -10.88
N GLU A 593 -13.67 -7.05 -11.88
CA GLU A 593 -14.02 -7.06 -13.31
C GLU A 593 -14.76 -8.34 -13.74
N GLU A 594 -14.37 -9.50 -13.19
CA GLU A 594 -14.99 -10.80 -13.47
C GLU A 594 -16.05 -11.25 -12.43
N GLU A 595 -16.39 -10.40 -11.44
CA GLU A 595 -17.38 -10.78 -10.42
C GLU A 595 -18.81 -10.65 -10.98
N GLU A 596 -19.62 -11.71 -10.87
CA GLU A 596 -21.00 -11.71 -11.39
C GLU A 596 -21.95 -10.73 -10.67
N ASN A 597 -21.62 -10.35 -9.44
CA ASN A 597 -22.45 -9.47 -8.61
C ASN A 597 -21.57 -8.40 -7.94
N PRO A 598 -20.93 -7.49 -8.69
CA PRO A 598 -19.98 -6.55 -8.13
C PRO A 598 -20.69 -5.51 -7.25
N PRO A 599 -20.00 -4.86 -6.30
CA PRO A 599 -20.53 -3.69 -5.60
C PRO A 599 -20.79 -2.56 -6.59
N ILE A 600 -21.87 -1.80 -6.39
CA ILE A 600 -22.21 -0.64 -7.22
C ILE A 600 -22.19 0.65 -6.41
N LEU A 601 -21.97 1.77 -7.09
CA LEU A 601 -21.96 3.08 -6.45
C LEU A 601 -23.36 3.72 -6.48
N HIS A 602 -23.70 4.34 -5.36
CA HIS A 602 -24.92 5.12 -5.14
C HIS A 602 -24.56 6.47 -4.55
N TYR A 603 -25.50 7.43 -4.57
CA TYR A 603 -25.35 8.77 -3.99
C TYR A 603 -24.17 9.56 -4.57
N LYS A 604 -24.00 9.55 -5.90
CA LYS A 604 -22.88 10.24 -6.56
C LYS A 604 -22.90 11.75 -6.32
N ASP A 605 -24.08 12.34 -6.19
CA ASP A 605 -24.32 13.74 -5.81
C ASP A 605 -23.59 14.12 -4.51
N SER A 606 -23.61 13.23 -3.52
CA SER A 606 -22.98 13.45 -2.21
C SER A 606 -21.45 13.33 -2.25
N LEU A 607 -20.88 12.74 -3.30
CA LEU A 607 -19.44 12.50 -3.44
C LEU A 607 -18.72 13.65 -4.14
N VAL A 608 -19.42 14.40 -4.97
CA VAL A 608 -18.87 15.51 -5.78
C VAL A 608 -19.28 16.86 -5.18
N SER A 609 -18.68 17.94 -5.69
CA SER A 609 -19.04 19.30 -5.29
C SER A 609 -20.12 19.91 -6.19
N PRO A 610 -20.86 20.94 -5.76
CA PRO A 610 -21.94 21.55 -6.57
C PRO A 610 -21.51 22.13 -7.93
N ASP A 611 -20.22 22.46 -8.09
CA ASP A 611 -19.62 22.91 -9.35
C ASP A 611 -19.17 21.75 -10.27
N TYR A 612 -19.44 20.49 -9.90
CA TYR A 612 -19.17 19.33 -10.74
C TYR A 612 -20.17 19.28 -11.91
N PRO A 613 -19.73 19.03 -13.16
CA PRO A 613 -20.58 19.16 -14.35
C PRO A 613 -21.91 18.40 -14.29
N LEU A 614 -21.92 17.20 -13.70
CA LEU A 614 -23.09 16.32 -13.61
C LEU A 614 -23.78 16.35 -12.22
N TYR A 615 -23.46 17.32 -11.36
CA TYR A 615 -23.97 17.36 -9.99
C TYR A 615 -25.51 17.35 -9.91
N GLU A 616 -26.18 18.24 -10.65
CA GLU A 616 -27.65 18.32 -10.61
C GLU A 616 -28.30 17.03 -11.14
N THR A 617 -27.75 16.43 -12.20
CA THR A 617 -28.21 15.15 -12.73
C THR A 617 -28.10 14.02 -11.70
N PHE A 618 -26.98 13.94 -10.97
CA PHE A 618 -26.82 12.92 -9.92
C PHE A 618 -27.79 13.17 -8.77
N LYS A 619 -28.03 14.43 -8.43
CA LYS A 619 -28.90 14.81 -7.32
C LYS A 619 -30.36 14.46 -7.63
N GLU A 620 -30.85 14.81 -8.82
CA GLU A 620 -32.20 14.47 -9.27
C GLU A 620 -32.45 12.97 -9.25
N LEU A 621 -31.48 12.16 -9.70
CA LEU A 621 -31.57 10.71 -9.63
C LEU A 621 -31.64 10.22 -8.18
N THR A 622 -30.73 10.66 -7.31
CA THR A 622 -30.71 10.27 -5.89
C THR A 622 -32.03 10.63 -5.19
N GLU A 623 -32.61 11.81 -5.47
CA GLU A 623 -33.89 12.24 -4.91
C GLU A 623 -35.04 11.33 -5.37
N LYS A 624 -35.12 11.00 -6.67
CA LYS A 624 -36.11 10.05 -7.20
C LYS A 624 -35.98 8.65 -6.56
N GLU A 625 -34.75 8.16 -6.41
CA GLU A 625 -34.48 6.87 -5.76
C GLU A 625 -34.90 6.83 -4.29
N GLN A 626 -34.74 7.94 -3.57
CA GLN A 626 -35.20 8.06 -2.18
C GLN A 626 -36.73 8.09 -2.11
N GLU A 627 -37.40 8.83 -2.99
CA GLU A 627 -38.86 8.90 -3.04
C GLU A 627 -39.51 7.54 -3.32
N LEU A 628 -38.84 6.71 -4.13
CA LEU A 628 -39.26 5.34 -4.47
C LEU A 628 -38.87 4.30 -3.40
N GLY A 629 -38.18 4.70 -2.32
CA GLY A 629 -37.73 3.80 -1.25
C GLY A 629 -36.61 2.83 -1.66
N LEU A 630 -35.98 3.03 -2.82
CA LEU A 630 -34.88 2.17 -3.32
C LEU A 630 -33.70 2.13 -2.34
N LEU A 631 -33.48 3.25 -1.64
CA LEU A 631 -32.34 3.42 -0.75
C LEU A 631 -32.65 3.11 0.73
N ASP A 632 -33.87 2.68 1.06
CA ASP A 632 -34.28 2.38 2.44
C ASP A 632 -33.52 1.16 3.01
N ASP A 633 -33.33 0.12 2.21
CA ASP A 633 -32.46 -1.02 2.52
C ASP A 633 -31.21 -1.03 1.63
N TYR A 634 -30.29 -0.13 1.95
CA TYR A 634 -28.99 -0.04 1.28
C TYR A 634 -28.22 -1.37 1.26
N HIS A 635 -28.47 -2.29 2.21
CA HIS A 635 -27.78 -3.57 2.21
C HIS A 635 -28.21 -4.48 1.06
N GLN A 636 -29.46 -4.37 0.62
CA GLN A 636 -29.99 -5.14 -0.52
C GLN A 636 -29.56 -4.56 -1.87
N VAL A 637 -29.48 -3.24 -2.01
CA VAL A 637 -29.22 -2.57 -3.30
C VAL A 637 -27.76 -2.19 -3.55
N ASN A 638 -26.84 -2.44 -2.61
CA ASN A 638 -25.42 -2.06 -2.80
C ASN A 638 -24.62 -2.95 -3.76
N ARG A 639 -25.22 -4.03 -4.29
CA ARG A 639 -24.62 -4.89 -5.31
C ARG A 639 -25.54 -4.99 -6.52
N LEU A 640 -24.94 -5.23 -7.69
CA LEU A 640 -25.62 -5.19 -8.98
C LEU A 640 -26.89 -6.07 -9.04
N GLN A 641 -26.81 -7.32 -8.63
CA GLN A 641 -27.97 -8.24 -8.71
C GLN A 641 -29.11 -7.83 -7.78
N GLY A 642 -28.79 -7.36 -6.58
CA GLY A 642 -29.80 -6.91 -5.62
C GLY A 642 -30.52 -5.65 -6.09
N TRP A 643 -29.78 -4.75 -6.72
CA TRP A 643 -30.32 -3.55 -7.34
C TRP A 643 -31.19 -3.86 -8.58
N LEU A 644 -30.72 -4.71 -9.50
CA LEU A 644 -31.51 -5.16 -10.65
C LEU A 644 -32.81 -5.85 -10.22
N LYS A 645 -32.74 -6.66 -9.17
CA LYS A 645 -33.91 -7.32 -8.58
C LYS A 645 -34.92 -6.31 -8.04
N PHE A 646 -34.46 -5.27 -7.33
CA PHE A 646 -35.33 -4.21 -6.83
C PHE A 646 -36.06 -3.49 -7.98
N LEU A 647 -35.34 -3.13 -9.05
CA LEU A 647 -35.94 -2.50 -10.23
C LEU A 647 -37.03 -3.39 -10.84
N GLN A 648 -36.74 -4.68 -11.01
CA GLN A 648 -37.69 -5.64 -11.55
C GLN A 648 -38.94 -5.82 -10.67
N GLU A 649 -38.78 -5.92 -9.34
CA GLU A 649 -39.89 -6.10 -8.40
C GLU A 649 -40.83 -4.89 -8.34
N ASN A 650 -40.33 -3.70 -8.71
CA ASN A 650 -41.10 -2.45 -8.73
C ASN A 650 -41.50 -1.99 -10.14
N ASN A 651 -41.28 -2.80 -11.19
CA ASN A 651 -41.48 -2.46 -12.60
C ASN A 651 -40.82 -1.12 -12.98
N LEU A 652 -39.56 -0.93 -12.56
CA LEU A 652 -38.76 0.24 -12.86
C LEU A 652 -37.64 -0.13 -13.83
N LYS A 653 -37.27 0.82 -14.67
CA LYS A 653 -36.11 0.75 -15.56
C LYS A 653 -35.36 2.07 -15.57
N LEU A 654 -34.04 2.00 -15.80
CA LEU A 654 -33.21 3.16 -16.06
C LEU A 654 -33.05 3.41 -17.56
N ASP A 655 -33.32 4.64 -17.96
CA ASP A 655 -32.98 5.21 -19.26
C ASP A 655 -32.02 6.39 -19.05
N GLY A 656 -30.73 6.16 -19.26
CA GLY A 656 -29.70 7.11 -18.82
C GLY A 656 -29.80 7.36 -17.32
N TYR A 657 -29.95 8.62 -16.92
CA TYR A 657 -30.09 9.04 -15.51
C TYR A 657 -31.55 9.17 -15.04
N ASP A 658 -32.51 8.71 -15.84
CA ASP A 658 -33.92 8.76 -15.50
C ASP A 658 -34.48 7.38 -15.15
N LEU A 659 -35.12 7.30 -13.98
CA LEU A 659 -35.95 6.15 -13.58
C LEU A 659 -37.36 6.31 -14.16
N ILE A 660 -37.76 5.31 -14.94
CA ILE A 660 -39.07 5.23 -15.60
C ILE A 660 -39.78 3.92 -15.21
N GLU A 661 -41.10 3.87 -15.32
CA GLU A 661 -41.85 2.61 -15.23
C GLU A 661 -41.63 1.79 -16.51
N ASP A 662 -41.36 0.49 -16.36
CA ASP A 662 -41.07 -0.47 -17.44
C ASP A 662 -42.34 -1.04 -18.11
#